data_AF-A0AAJ0I119-F1
#
_entry.id   AF-A0AAJ0I119-F1
#
_cell.length_a   1.000
_cell.length_b   1.000
_cell.length_c   1.000
_cell.angle_alpha   90.00
_cell.angle_beta   90.00
_cell.angle_gamma   90.00
#
_symmetry.space_group_name_H-M   'P 1'
#
loop_
_entity.id
_entity.type
_entity.pdbx_description
1 polymer ?
#
loop_
_entity_poly.entity_id
_entity_poly.type
_entity_poly.pdbx_seq_one_letter_code
_entity_poly.pdbx_strand_id
1 'polypeptide(L)'
;MNSHTSTTYEPSDSTPLSPESSTQDCLPLGQYEAHQDCIIPQKVIPRRILPSNTQLSQYSPWQRWGSSWFWEIAAMTLSCFSLALTLGILYFFDGKPLKSWPLYLSLGTIISTLAQVSRTSLAFAITPCLGQAKWNWFSQREDDVLVFRTFDEASRGPLGSLQLLWKLKYRHLASLGALVTVVMFGYDPFVQAIVDTSGNEVLLTGSSRAKIRASNRICVGEEQTTGAQITLTNKNGSMGPDTVVLQESALIADFGLTLAVYDGFVNKSSALTDPYQSSFSCETGNCTFQVFDSLAVCSRCFNVSDHIRRERVPKGGTTYTQYILPYGLEILNWDGAKPPENAYPVPTESPIHRRLYGDTNQPSAATSLSPNQTVVKVIANRSESISFANFTTTFVVFRIIQSTPEFVNNLSPWNTTFPLAMECGLSFCVNRYNSSVSKGTLHESVLDSWDKWLHPSLLPQENLESNITTKKQREEWMHPFNHTLGSPAGSDLHGKLWDFPRSDLLLATSPSLDPGHHDDPGATTVSNRLPYFNITQVTLASTIDWFTHFLAPKPLIYPATADIGYGNPVAGAIAKSTNLDMTFNNVARSMTAWIRENQGIWLMESSTKKWEFRFCIRWPFVTVPVAVMVASALYLGLTIWQTRMYGVDPWKEDALAAIAHGLDQESKAKICQAERVGLRNEAAMGMKVTLRQGMYGEVELRDVGKEG
;
A
#
# COMPACT_ATOMS: atom_id res chain seq x y z
N MET A 1 22.64 33.94 -4.31
CA MET A 1 23.90 34.71 -4.32
C MET A 1 24.96 33.86 -5.00
N ASN A 2 25.83 34.52 -5.78
CA ASN A 2 27.16 34.15 -6.30
C ASN A 2 27.66 32.70 -6.07
N SER A 3 28.24 31.93 -7.00
CA SER A 3 28.54 31.97 -8.45
C SER A 3 29.92 31.33 -8.63
N HIS A 4 30.08 30.35 -9.53
CA HIS A 4 31.32 29.97 -10.27
C HIS A 4 30.94 28.75 -11.16
N THR A 5 30.90 28.84 -12.50
CA THR A 5 32.01 28.68 -13.47
C THR A 5 32.83 27.40 -13.29
N SER A 6 33.15 26.55 -14.28
CA SER A 6 32.82 26.37 -15.72
C SER A 6 33.29 24.92 -16.09
N THR A 7 33.08 24.30 -17.26
CA THR A 7 32.66 24.74 -18.61
C THR A 7 31.97 23.55 -19.32
N THR A 8 31.01 23.81 -20.21
CA THR A 8 30.34 22.80 -21.07
C THR A 8 31.06 22.60 -22.41
N TYR A 9 30.84 21.45 -23.07
CA TYR A 9 31.03 21.30 -24.52
C TYR A 9 30.04 20.30 -25.14
N GLU A 10 29.17 20.82 -25.99
CA GLU A 10 28.14 20.21 -26.86
C GLU A 10 27.70 21.33 -27.84
N PRO A 11 26.89 21.11 -28.92
CA PRO A 11 25.97 19.99 -29.16
C PRO A 11 25.88 19.39 -30.60
N SER A 12 25.10 18.30 -30.69
CA SER A 12 24.10 17.94 -31.73
C SER A 12 24.44 17.83 -33.24
N ASP A 13 24.10 16.64 -33.77
CA ASP A 13 23.37 16.34 -35.02
C ASP A 13 23.84 16.84 -36.41
N SER A 14 24.09 15.89 -37.31
CA SER A 14 23.05 15.46 -38.27
C SER A 14 23.46 14.23 -39.10
N THR A 15 22.46 13.52 -39.64
CA THR A 15 22.55 12.47 -40.68
C THR A 15 21.87 12.99 -41.97
N PRO A 16 21.81 12.31 -43.15
CA PRO A 16 22.20 10.92 -43.48
C PRO A 16 22.92 10.75 -44.86
N LEU A 17 22.90 9.50 -45.38
CA LEU A 17 23.02 9.06 -46.80
C LEU A 17 24.41 8.92 -47.47
N SER A 18 24.53 7.82 -48.24
CA SER A 18 25.53 7.53 -49.29
C SER A 18 24.94 7.86 -50.68
N PRO A 19 25.73 8.00 -51.76
CA PRO A 19 26.20 6.81 -52.53
C PRO A 19 27.57 6.98 -53.27
N GLU A 20 28.02 5.94 -53.99
CA GLU A 20 28.79 5.88 -55.29
C GLU A 20 29.97 6.85 -55.62
N SER A 21 30.84 6.66 -56.64
CA SER A 21 31.50 5.48 -57.27
C SER A 21 32.50 5.96 -58.36
N SER A 22 33.69 5.34 -58.52
CA SER A 22 34.59 5.36 -59.72
C SER A 22 35.92 4.64 -59.36
N THR A 23 36.59 3.76 -60.12
CA THR A 23 37.25 3.89 -61.45
C THR A 23 38.23 5.09 -61.51
N GLN A 24 39.44 5.07 -62.12
CA GLN A 24 40.15 4.18 -63.08
C GLN A 24 41.70 4.54 -62.99
N ASP A 25 42.76 3.82 -63.42
CA ASP A 25 43.04 2.52 -64.08
C ASP A 25 44.53 2.06 -63.89
N CYS A 26 44.91 0.93 -64.51
CA CYS A 26 46.21 0.57 -65.12
C CYS A 26 47.52 0.26 -64.31
N LEU A 27 47.87 -1.03 -64.40
CA LEU A 27 49.17 -1.74 -64.45
C LEU A 27 50.28 -1.08 -65.35
N PRO A 28 51.60 -1.48 -65.32
CA PRO A 28 52.05 -2.90 -65.36
C PRO A 28 53.37 -3.32 -64.65
N LEU A 29 53.69 -4.61 -64.87
CA LEU A 29 54.69 -5.48 -64.22
C LEU A 29 56.15 -5.31 -64.67
N GLY A 30 57.07 -5.79 -63.81
CA GLY A 30 58.47 -6.17 -64.09
C GLY A 30 59.28 -6.22 -62.78
N GLN A 31 60.16 -7.18 -62.49
CA GLN A 31 60.62 -8.37 -63.23
C GLN A 31 61.16 -9.43 -62.22
N TYR A 32 61.31 -10.70 -62.59
CA TYR A 32 61.72 -11.81 -61.71
C TYR A 32 63.05 -12.42 -62.16
N GLU A 33 64.05 -12.55 -61.27
CA GLU A 33 65.20 -13.50 -61.26
C GLU A 33 66.10 -13.16 -60.04
N ALA A 34 66.85 -14.07 -59.38
CA ALA A 34 67.05 -15.51 -59.57
C ALA A 34 67.39 -16.23 -58.23
N HIS A 35 67.32 -17.58 -58.25
CA HIS A 35 67.94 -18.61 -57.37
C HIS A 35 68.40 -18.30 -55.92
N GLN A 36 67.90 -19.12 -54.97
CA GLN A 36 68.76 -19.94 -54.09
C GLN A 36 67.96 -21.17 -53.57
N ASP A 37 68.58 -22.36 -53.57
CA ASP A 37 67.88 -23.64 -53.32
C ASP A 37 67.66 -23.98 -51.83
N CYS A 38 66.48 -24.53 -51.50
CA CYS A 38 66.20 -25.11 -50.17
C CYS A 38 66.59 -26.59 -50.08
N ILE A 39 67.90 -26.89 -50.17
CA ILE A 39 68.43 -28.19 -49.75
C ILE A 39 68.40 -28.24 -48.21
N ILE A 40 67.52 -29.04 -47.62
CA ILE A 40 67.57 -29.34 -46.18
C ILE A 40 68.63 -30.43 -45.97
N PRO A 41 69.73 -30.17 -45.23
CA PRO A 41 70.81 -31.15 -45.09
C PRO A 41 70.44 -32.31 -44.16
N GLN A 42 70.75 -33.54 -44.56
CA GLN A 42 70.82 -34.68 -43.65
C GLN A 42 71.96 -34.50 -42.63
N LYS A 43 71.72 -33.74 -41.56
CA LYS A 43 72.66 -33.65 -40.45
C LYS A 43 72.49 -34.85 -39.52
N VAL A 44 73.12 -35.97 -39.91
CA VAL A 44 73.24 -37.16 -39.06
C VAL A 44 73.90 -36.75 -37.74
N ILE A 45 73.12 -36.73 -36.65
CA ILE A 45 73.64 -36.51 -35.31
C ILE A 45 74.31 -37.82 -34.87
N PRO A 46 75.64 -37.84 -34.61
CA PRO A 46 76.29 -39.06 -34.16
C PRO A 46 75.73 -39.47 -32.79
N ARG A 47 75.21 -40.69 -32.67
CA ARG A 47 74.73 -41.26 -31.41
C ARG A 47 75.88 -41.35 -30.40
N ARG A 48 76.04 -40.34 -29.55
CA ARG A 48 76.76 -40.52 -28.29
C ARG A 48 75.90 -41.42 -27.42
N ILE A 49 76.33 -42.66 -27.25
CA ILE A 49 75.67 -43.66 -26.41
C ILE A 49 75.55 -43.08 -24.99
N LEU A 50 74.33 -42.79 -24.54
CA LEU A 50 74.09 -42.64 -23.09
C LEU A 50 74.31 -44.02 -22.46
N PRO A 51 75.13 -44.12 -21.40
CA PRO A 51 75.34 -45.40 -20.73
C PRO A 51 74.02 -45.89 -20.14
N SER A 52 73.68 -47.15 -20.43
CA SER A 52 72.46 -47.81 -19.97
C SER A 52 72.55 -48.16 -18.48
N ASN A 53 72.43 -47.14 -17.62
CA ASN A 53 72.34 -47.32 -16.17
C ASN A 53 71.57 -46.17 -15.51
N THR A 54 70.27 -46.13 -15.74
CA THR A 54 69.31 -45.65 -14.74
C THR A 54 68.19 -46.68 -14.62
N GLN A 55 67.96 -47.12 -13.38
CA GLN A 55 66.82 -47.98 -13.03
C GLN A 55 65.52 -47.20 -13.29
N LEU A 56 64.90 -47.40 -14.45
CA LEU A 56 63.51 -47.00 -14.67
C LEU A 56 62.62 -47.93 -13.83
N SER A 57 62.45 -47.49 -12.59
CA SER A 57 61.69 -48.13 -11.50
C SER A 57 60.46 -48.90 -12.00
N GLN A 58 60.27 -50.10 -11.45
CA GLN A 58 59.02 -50.86 -11.54
C GLN A 58 57.88 -50.12 -10.81
N TYR A 59 57.41 -49.02 -11.41
CA TYR A 59 56.22 -48.34 -10.93
C TYR A 59 55.00 -49.23 -11.13
N SER A 60 54.31 -49.51 -10.03
CA SER A 60 53.12 -50.37 -10.03
C SER A 60 52.03 -49.78 -10.94
N PRO A 61 51.18 -50.62 -11.58
CA PRO A 61 50.06 -50.13 -12.40
C PRO A 61 49.14 -49.14 -11.65
N TRP A 62 49.03 -49.29 -10.34
CA TRP A 62 48.23 -48.44 -9.45
C TRP A 62 48.80 -47.04 -9.24
N GLN A 63 50.11 -46.83 -9.29
CA GLN A 63 50.69 -45.48 -9.25
C GLN A 63 50.48 -44.73 -10.58
N ARG A 64 50.39 -45.46 -11.71
CA ARG A 64 50.09 -44.90 -13.03
C ARG A 64 48.59 -44.55 -13.21
N TRP A 65 47.70 -45.11 -12.37
CA TRP A 65 46.28 -44.73 -12.34
C TRP A 65 46.05 -43.30 -11.83
N GLY A 66 46.76 -42.89 -10.78
CA GLY A 66 46.49 -41.65 -10.06
C GLY A 66 46.94 -40.40 -10.81
N SER A 67 48.23 -40.32 -11.15
CA SER A 67 48.87 -39.05 -11.54
C SER A 67 48.29 -38.37 -12.79
N SER A 68 47.71 -39.12 -13.72
CA SER A 68 47.12 -38.53 -14.93
C SER A 68 45.75 -37.91 -14.68
N TRP A 69 44.78 -38.66 -14.16
CA TRP A 69 43.36 -38.21 -14.06
C TRP A 69 42.97 -37.62 -12.70
N PHE A 70 43.94 -37.43 -11.79
CA PHE A 70 43.69 -36.89 -10.44
C PHE A 70 42.99 -35.52 -10.47
N TRP A 71 43.42 -34.61 -11.33
CA TRP A 71 42.90 -33.24 -11.35
C TRP A 71 41.46 -33.16 -11.89
N GLU A 72 41.11 -33.94 -12.91
CA GLU A 72 39.73 -34.03 -13.40
C GLU A 72 38.79 -34.67 -12.36
N ILE A 73 39.26 -35.71 -11.66
CA ILE A 73 38.49 -36.35 -10.57
C ILE A 73 38.33 -35.39 -9.39
N ALA A 74 39.39 -34.68 -8.99
CA ALA A 74 39.34 -33.69 -7.91
C ALA A 74 38.35 -32.56 -8.24
N ALA A 75 38.40 -32.02 -9.46
CA ALA A 75 37.47 -30.99 -9.93
C ALA A 75 36.01 -31.50 -9.96
N MET A 76 35.78 -32.74 -10.43
CA MET A 76 34.46 -33.38 -10.38
C MET A 76 33.94 -33.50 -8.94
N THR A 77 34.77 -33.92 -7.97
CA THR A 77 34.36 -34.03 -6.56
C THR A 77 34.07 -32.67 -5.91
N LEU A 78 34.85 -31.63 -6.23
CA LEU A 78 34.59 -30.26 -5.79
C LEU A 78 33.25 -29.73 -6.33
N SER A 79 32.91 -30.09 -7.58
CA SER A 79 31.63 -29.72 -8.15
C SER A 79 30.45 -30.44 -7.49
N CYS A 80 30.56 -31.76 -7.30
CA CYS A 80 29.56 -32.54 -6.56
C CYS A 80 29.32 -31.96 -5.16
N PHE A 81 30.38 -31.57 -4.44
CA PHE A 81 30.27 -30.98 -3.11
C PHE A 81 29.59 -29.60 -3.13
N SER A 82 29.94 -28.72 -4.06
CA SER A 82 29.35 -27.37 -4.16
C SER A 82 27.88 -27.40 -4.62
N LEU A 83 27.49 -28.33 -5.50
CA LEU A 83 26.08 -28.58 -5.81
C LEU A 83 25.34 -29.16 -4.60
N ALA A 84 25.88 -30.16 -3.90
CA ALA A 84 25.25 -30.75 -2.72
C ALA A 84 25.03 -29.71 -1.60
N LEU A 85 25.99 -28.82 -1.37
CA LEU A 85 25.86 -27.71 -0.43
C LEU A 85 24.75 -26.73 -0.86
N THR A 86 24.65 -26.43 -2.16
CA THR A 86 23.59 -25.59 -2.73
C THR A 86 22.21 -26.22 -2.49
N LEU A 87 22.05 -27.52 -2.75
CA LEU A 87 20.82 -28.27 -2.50
C LEU A 87 20.44 -28.35 -1.01
N GLY A 88 21.42 -28.51 -0.12
CA GLY A 88 21.21 -28.52 1.33
C GLY A 88 20.76 -27.17 1.88
N ILE A 89 21.36 -26.07 1.40
CA ILE A 89 20.96 -24.69 1.73
C ILE A 89 19.52 -24.44 1.24
N LEU A 90 19.20 -24.81 0.00
CA LEU A 90 17.85 -24.71 -0.56
C LEU A 90 16.84 -25.48 0.31
N TYR A 91 17.03 -26.79 0.49
CA TYR A 91 16.12 -27.62 1.29
C TYR A 91 15.89 -27.09 2.71
N PHE A 92 16.91 -26.53 3.36
CA PHE A 92 16.76 -25.96 4.69
C PHE A 92 16.02 -24.63 4.73
N PHE A 93 16.03 -23.81 3.67
CA PHE A 93 15.40 -22.48 3.66
C PHE A 93 14.04 -22.40 2.95
N ASP A 94 13.55 -23.49 2.36
CA ASP A 94 12.21 -23.52 1.73
C ASP A 94 11.10 -23.13 2.72
N GLY A 95 10.17 -22.28 2.28
CA GLY A 95 9.05 -21.75 3.08
C GLY A 95 9.41 -20.87 4.29
N LYS A 96 10.70 -20.65 4.58
CA LYS A 96 11.16 -19.86 5.75
C LYS A 96 11.09 -18.35 5.49
N PRO A 97 10.83 -17.55 6.55
CA PRO A 97 10.76 -16.09 6.43
C PRO A 97 12.14 -15.48 6.21
N LEU A 98 12.20 -14.40 5.42
CA LEU A 98 13.43 -13.69 5.05
C LEU A 98 14.25 -13.25 6.28
N LYS A 99 13.58 -12.90 7.40
CA LYS A 99 14.23 -12.53 8.68
C LYS A 99 15.01 -13.69 9.33
N SER A 100 14.77 -14.96 8.94
CA SER A 100 15.52 -16.11 9.48
C SER A 100 16.93 -16.27 8.91
N TRP A 101 17.29 -15.47 7.89
CA TRP A 101 18.60 -15.48 7.28
C TRP A 101 19.64 -14.73 8.13
N PRO A 102 20.73 -15.38 8.60
CA PRO A 102 21.65 -14.79 9.57
C PRO A 102 22.90 -14.12 8.95
N LEU A 103 23.09 -14.21 7.63
CA LEU A 103 24.30 -13.73 6.95
C LEU A 103 24.06 -12.38 6.25
N TYR A 104 25.12 -11.57 6.16
CA TYR A 104 25.07 -10.27 5.49
C TYR A 104 24.92 -10.37 3.96
N LEU A 105 25.55 -11.39 3.34
CA LEU A 105 25.37 -11.70 1.92
C LEU A 105 24.00 -12.34 1.69
N SER A 106 23.31 -12.00 0.60
CA SER A 106 21.99 -12.58 0.31
C SER A 106 22.08 -14.07 -0.01
N LEU A 107 20.97 -14.81 0.22
CA LEU A 107 20.83 -16.22 -0.15
C LEU A 107 21.19 -16.46 -1.64
N GLY A 108 20.70 -15.60 -2.53
CA GLY A 108 21.00 -15.66 -3.97
C GLY A 108 22.48 -15.41 -4.29
N THR A 109 23.16 -14.55 -3.53
CA THR A 109 24.61 -14.32 -3.68
C THR A 109 25.41 -15.59 -3.38
N ILE A 110 25.09 -16.29 -2.29
CA ILE A 110 25.79 -17.54 -1.92
C ILE A 110 25.48 -18.67 -2.90
N ILE A 111 24.22 -18.79 -3.34
CA ILE A 111 23.82 -19.79 -4.33
C ILE A 111 24.52 -19.52 -5.68
N SER A 112 24.63 -18.26 -6.12
CA SER A 112 25.32 -17.92 -7.37
C SER A 112 26.83 -18.15 -7.31
N THR A 113 27.49 -17.96 -6.17
CA THR A 113 28.94 -18.25 -6.06
C THR A 113 29.22 -19.76 -5.98
N LEU A 114 28.41 -20.53 -5.25
CA LEU A 114 28.51 -21.99 -5.24
C LEU A 114 28.20 -22.60 -6.62
N ALA A 115 27.22 -22.05 -7.34
CA ALA A 115 26.92 -22.43 -8.72
C ALA A 115 28.12 -22.18 -9.66
N GLN A 116 28.75 -21.01 -9.57
CA GLN A 116 29.91 -20.68 -10.39
C GLN A 116 31.14 -21.56 -10.07
N VAL A 117 31.38 -21.90 -8.80
CA VAL A 117 32.41 -22.88 -8.40
C VAL A 117 32.10 -24.26 -8.98
N SER A 118 30.84 -24.70 -8.92
CA SER A 118 30.40 -25.97 -9.49
C SER A 118 30.56 -25.99 -11.03
N ARG A 119 30.12 -24.94 -11.72
CA ARG A 119 30.25 -24.79 -13.18
C ARG A 119 31.70 -24.80 -13.66
N THR A 120 32.56 -24.00 -13.03
CA THR A 120 33.96 -23.86 -13.45
C THR A 120 34.76 -25.14 -13.23
N SER A 121 34.53 -25.84 -12.11
CA SER A 121 35.16 -27.14 -11.83
C SER A 121 34.64 -28.27 -12.76
N LEU A 122 33.38 -28.25 -13.16
CA LEU A 122 32.85 -29.15 -14.20
C LEU A 122 33.50 -28.90 -15.56
N ALA A 123 33.55 -27.65 -16.02
CA ALA A 123 34.19 -27.31 -17.30
C ALA A 123 35.65 -27.77 -17.34
N PHE A 124 36.40 -27.54 -16.25
CA PHE A 124 37.78 -27.99 -16.09
C PHE A 124 37.94 -29.52 -16.19
N ALA A 125 36.98 -30.31 -15.72
CA ALA A 125 37.01 -31.76 -15.88
C ALA A 125 36.60 -32.26 -17.29
N ILE A 126 35.73 -31.52 -17.98
CA ILE A 126 35.13 -31.94 -19.27
C ILE A 126 36.02 -31.57 -20.48
N THR A 127 36.70 -30.42 -20.47
CA THR A 127 37.61 -30.00 -21.56
C THR A 127 38.72 -31.04 -21.84
N PRO A 128 39.48 -31.55 -20.85
CA PRO A 128 40.47 -32.61 -21.07
C PRO A 128 39.85 -33.95 -21.53
N CYS A 129 38.60 -34.23 -21.14
CA CYS A 129 37.87 -35.41 -21.62
C CYS A 129 37.49 -35.31 -23.11
N LEU A 130 37.14 -34.12 -23.61
CA LEU A 130 36.96 -33.86 -25.04
C LEU A 130 38.30 -33.94 -25.80
N GLY A 131 39.38 -33.40 -25.22
CA GLY A 131 40.75 -33.57 -25.72
C GLY A 131 41.14 -35.04 -25.89
N GLN A 132 40.87 -35.89 -24.89
CA GLN A 132 41.15 -37.33 -24.99
C GLN A 132 40.24 -38.05 -25.99
N ALA A 133 38.96 -37.66 -26.10
CA ALA A 133 38.02 -38.27 -27.03
C ALA A 133 38.47 -38.12 -28.51
N LYS A 134 39.21 -37.06 -28.84
CA LYS A 134 39.90 -36.86 -30.12
C LYS A 134 40.86 -38.01 -30.44
N TRP A 135 41.75 -38.35 -29.50
CA TRP A 135 42.72 -39.43 -29.66
C TRP A 135 42.06 -40.82 -29.69
N ASN A 136 41.06 -41.04 -28.84
CA ASN A 136 40.28 -42.28 -28.82
C ASN A 136 39.47 -42.50 -30.12
N TRP A 137 39.16 -41.46 -30.88
CA TRP A 137 38.51 -41.56 -32.20
C TRP A 137 39.49 -42.11 -33.25
N PHE A 138 40.60 -41.41 -33.47
CA PHE A 138 41.59 -41.77 -34.49
C PHE A 138 42.37 -43.06 -34.18
N SER A 139 42.36 -43.53 -32.93
CA SER A 139 42.86 -44.86 -32.53
C SER A 139 42.05 -46.03 -33.10
N GLN A 140 40.79 -45.82 -33.50
CA GLN A 140 39.88 -46.90 -33.92
C GLN A 140 39.17 -46.60 -35.25
N ARG A 141 39.40 -45.43 -35.86
CA ARG A 141 38.70 -44.96 -37.06
C ARG A 141 39.59 -44.13 -37.97
N GLU A 142 39.34 -44.27 -39.26
CA GLU A 142 39.97 -43.51 -40.33
C GLU A 142 39.00 -42.40 -40.76
N ASP A 143 39.40 -41.14 -40.56
CA ASP A 143 38.51 -39.98 -40.72
C ASP A 143 39.31 -38.73 -41.14
N ASP A 144 38.62 -37.71 -41.63
CA ASP A 144 39.27 -36.52 -42.21
C ASP A 144 40.07 -35.74 -41.15
N VAL A 145 41.26 -35.21 -41.52
CA VAL A 145 42.07 -34.35 -40.62
C VAL A 145 41.25 -33.16 -40.08
N LEU A 146 40.30 -32.65 -40.86
CA LEU A 146 39.38 -31.59 -40.43
C LEU A 146 38.51 -31.97 -39.20
N VAL A 147 38.26 -33.27 -38.96
CA VAL A 147 37.56 -33.75 -37.76
C VAL A 147 38.42 -33.56 -36.51
N PHE A 148 39.75 -33.75 -36.59
CA PHE A 148 40.68 -33.46 -35.49
C PHE A 148 40.55 -31.99 -35.04
N ARG A 149 40.49 -31.05 -35.99
CA ARG A 149 40.21 -29.62 -35.70
C ARG A 149 38.83 -29.39 -35.12
N THR A 150 37.82 -30.17 -35.52
CA THR A 150 36.44 -30.03 -35.01
C THR A 150 36.34 -30.46 -33.54
N PHE A 151 37.08 -31.51 -33.14
CA PHE A 151 37.24 -31.89 -31.73
C PHE A 151 37.97 -30.81 -30.92
N ASP A 152 39.04 -30.27 -31.49
CA ASP A 152 39.91 -29.25 -30.88
C ASP A 152 39.19 -27.90 -30.67
N GLU A 153 38.23 -27.57 -31.53
CA GLU A 153 37.34 -26.42 -31.36
C GLU A 153 36.21 -26.69 -30.35
N ALA A 154 35.80 -27.94 -30.20
CA ALA A 154 34.71 -28.32 -29.29
C ALA A 154 35.10 -28.24 -27.82
N SER A 155 36.34 -28.54 -27.46
CA SER A 155 36.85 -28.42 -26.09
C SER A 155 37.05 -26.96 -25.65
N ARG A 156 37.21 -26.02 -26.60
CA ARG A 156 37.28 -24.57 -26.37
C ARG A 156 35.95 -23.92 -26.01
N GLY A 157 34.80 -24.52 -26.36
CA GLY A 157 33.50 -23.93 -25.99
C GLY A 157 32.27 -24.48 -26.70
N PRO A 158 31.08 -23.91 -26.39
CA PRO A 158 29.79 -24.43 -26.83
C PRO A 158 29.58 -24.34 -28.35
N LEU A 159 30.18 -23.37 -29.05
CA LEU A 159 30.04 -23.22 -30.51
C LEU A 159 30.72 -24.36 -31.26
N GLY A 160 31.97 -24.69 -30.93
CA GLY A 160 32.66 -25.85 -31.50
C GLY A 160 31.98 -27.16 -31.09
N SER A 161 31.48 -27.25 -29.85
CA SER A 161 30.70 -28.41 -29.40
C SER A 161 29.41 -28.60 -30.23
N LEU A 162 28.70 -27.53 -30.58
CA LEU A 162 27.54 -27.58 -31.47
C LEU A 162 27.90 -28.11 -32.88
N GLN A 163 29.03 -27.66 -33.44
CA GLN A 163 29.54 -28.16 -34.72
C GLN A 163 29.89 -29.66 -34.66
N LEU A 164 30.52 -30.10 -33.56
CA LEU A 164 30.87 -31.51 -33.33
C LEU A 164 29.62 -32.39 -33.16
N LEU A 165 28.57 -31.91 -32.46
CA LEU A 165 27.28 -32.59 -32.36
C LEU A 165 26.65 -32.84 -33.73
N TRP A 166 26.64 -31.81 -34.59
CA TRP A 166 26.04 -31.90 -35.94
C TRP A 166 26.85 -32.85 -36.84
N LYS A 167 28.19 -32.77 -36.81
CA LYS A 167 29.10 -33.68 -37.52
C LYS A 167 28.92 -35.15 -37.07
N LEU A 168 28.89 -35.42 -35.77
CA LEU A 168 28.81 -36.78 -35.20
C LEU A 168 27.38 -37.37 -35.11
N LYS A 169 26.35 -36.60 -35.46
CA LYS A 169 24.93 -37.01 -35.49
C LYS A 169 24.46 -37.70 -34.20
N TYR A 170 24.95 -37.25 -33.04
CA TYR A 170 24.59 -37.75 -31.69
C TYR A 170 24.86 -39.24 -31.41
N ARG A 171 25.67 -39.94 -32.22
CA ARG A 171 25.85 -41.41 -32.12
C ARG A 171 27.09 -41.90 -31.37
N HIS A 172 27.88 -41.01 -30.76
CA HIS A 172 29.22 -41.32 -30.25
C HIS A 172 29.50 -40.69 -28.88
N LEU A 173 30.41 -41.27 -28.10
CA LEU A 173 30.68 -40.81 -26.73
C LEU A 173 31.06 -39.31 -26.67
N ALA A 174 31.87 -38.84 -27.62
CA ALA A 174 32.21 -37.42 -27.78
C ALA A 174 31.00 -36.48 -27.89
N SER A 175 29.86 -36.97 -28.42
CA SER A 175 28.62 -36.18 -28.48
C SER A 175 27.92 -36.04 -27.13
N LEU A 176 28.18 -36.91 -26.15
CA LEU A 176 27.75 -36.69 -24.76
C LEU A 176 28.54 -35.52 -24.14
N GLY A 177 29.87 -35.50 -24.31
CA GLY A 177 30.72 -34.41 -23.84
C GLY A 177 30.36 -33.07 -24.48
N ALA A 178 30.16 -33.05 -25.81
CA ALA A 178 29.75 -31.84 -26.51
C ALA A 178 28.34 -31.36 -26.11
N LEU A 179 27.40 -32.28 -25.87
CA LEU A 179 26.07 -31.94 -25.34
C LEU A 179 26.16 -31.35 -23.94
N VAL A 180 26.99 -31.92 -23.06
CA VAL A 180 27.29 -31.37 -21.74
C VAL A 180 27.81 -29.94 -21.87
N THR A 181 28.85 -29.69 -22.67
CA THR A 181 29.43 -28.34 -22.86
C THR A 181 28.40 -27.32 -23.37
N VAL A 182 27.46 -27.72 -24.21
CA VAL A 182 26.35 -26.84 -24.68
C VAL A 182 25.34 -26.57 -23.56
N VAL A 183 24.86 -27.60 -22.83
CA VAL A 183 23.88 -27.41 -21.75
C VAL A 183 24.50 -26.67 -20.54
N MET A 184 25.79 -26.87 -20.28
CA MET A 184 26.57 -26.12 -19.28
C MET A 184 26.50 -24.60 -19.49
N PHE A 185 26.28 -24.12 -20.71
CA PHE A 185 26.15 -22.68 -20.97
C PHE A 185 25.01 -22.06 -20.15
N GLY A 186 23.88 -22.77 -20.05
CA GLY A 186 22.66 -22.35 -19.36
C GLY A 186 22.62 -22.65 -17.85
N TYR A 187 23.73 -23.09 -17.23
CA TYR A 187 23.74 -23.50 -15.81
C TYR A 187 23.28 -22.37 -14.87
N ASP A 188 23.89 -21.19 -14.94
CA ASP A 188 23.67 -20.08 -14.01
C ASP A 188 22.25 -19.50 -14.06
N PRO A 189 21.63 -19.22 -15.23
CA PRO A 189 20.23 -18.77 -15.28
C PRO A 189 19.26 -19.75 -14.62
N PHE A 190 19.48 -21.05 -14.77
CA PHE A 190 18.65 -22.06 -14.12
C PHE A 190 18.87 -22.07 -12.61
N VAL A 191 20.11 -21.97 -12.12
CA VAL A 191 20.37 -21.91 -10.66
C VAL A 191 19.81 -20.62 -10.03
N GLN A 192 19.92 -19.48 -10.71
CA GLN A 192 19.32 -18.23 -10.25
C GLN A 192 17.78 -18.31 -10.23
N ALA A 193 17.16 -18.99 -11.19
CA ALA A 193 15.70 -19.18 -11.26
C ALA A 193 15.13 -20.16 -10.20
N ILE A 194 15.96 -20.82 -9.40
CA ILE A 194 15.49 -21.69 -8.31
C ILE A 194 14.89 -20.85 -7.15
N VAL A 195 15.44 -19.67 -6.86
CA VAL A 195 15.08 -18.88 -5.68
C VAL A 195 14.06 -17.81 -6.04
N ASP A 196 12.90 -17.87 -5.41
CA ASP A 196 11.82 -16.88 -5.53
C ASP A 196 11.41 -16.36 -4.13
N THR A 197 10.70 -15.23 -4.08
CA THR A 197 10.23 -14.63 -2.83
C THR A 197 8.74 -14.40 -2.86
N SER A 198 7.99 -15.19 -2.08
CA SER A 198 6.54 -15.05 -1.94
C SER A 198 6.22 -14.19 -0.72
N GLY A 199 5.36 -13.18 -0.89
CA GLY A 199 4.83 -12.38 0.21
C GLY A 199 3.49 -12.95 0.66
N ASN A 200 3.35 -13.26 1.95
CA ASN A 200 2.09 -13.71 2.56
C ASN A 200 1.67 -12.76 3.69
N GLU A 201 0.36 -12.59 3.89
CA GLU A 201 -0.17 -11.97 5.10
C GLU A 201 -0.15 -12.98 6.26
N VAL A 202 0.52 -12.64 7.35
CA VAL A 202 0.58 -13.44 8.59
C VAL A 202 -0.07 -12.65 9.72
N LEU A 203 -0.88 -13.32 10.54
CA LEU A 203 -1.49 -12.73 11.73
C LEU A 203 -0.43 -12.58 12.84
N LEU A 204 -0.22 -11.35 13.32
CA LEU A 204 0.66 -11.06 14.45
C LEU A 204 -0.08 -11.21 15.77
N THR A 205 -0.12 -12.43 16.32
CA THR A 205 -0.49 -12.64 17.71
C THR A 205 0.63 -12.17 18.65
N GLY A 206 0.86 -10.84 18.74
CA GLY A 206 1.78 -10.25 19.69
C GLY A 206 2.36 -8.87 19.32
N SER A 207 2.42 -8.00 20.34
CA SER A 207 3.15 -6.72 20.42
C SER A 207 2.76 -5.57 19.47
N SER A 208 2.38 -5.81 18.21
CA SER A 208 1.87 -4.74 17.34
C SER A 208 0.39 -4.48 17.68
N ARG A 209 0.18 -3.62 18.67
CA ARG A 209 -1.15 -3.26 19.18
C ARG A 209 -1.77 -2.19 18.28
N ALA A 210 -2.65 -2.60 17.38
CA ALA A 210 -3.53 -1.65 16.71
C ALA A 210 -4.38 -0.93 17.77
N LYS A 211 -4.63 0.36 17.57
CA LYS A 211 -5.49 1.14 18.46
C LYS A 211 -6.46 2.01 17.70
N ILE A 212 -7.64 2.22 18.27
CA ILE A 212 -8.64 3.15 17.77
C ILE A 212 -9.30 3.87 18.95
N ARG A 213 -9.76 5.09 18.73
CA ARG A 213 -10.46 5.87 19.77
C ARG A 213 -11.95 5.60 19.79
N ALA A 214 -12.48 5.37 20.99
CA ALA A 214 -13.90 5.29 21.30
C ALA A 214 -14.16 6.07 22.60
N SER A 215 -15.21 6.87 22.66
CA SER A 215 -15.56 7.64 23.86
C SER A 215 -16.63 6.89 24.68
N ASN A 216 -16.39 6.75 25.98
CA ASN A 216 -17.39 6.29 26.95
C ASN A 216 -17.94 7.41 27.84
N ARG A 217 -17.35 8.61 27.78
CA ARG A 217 -17.77 9.80 28.53
C ARG A 217 -17.44 11.07 27.76
N ILE A 218 -18.30 12.09 27.89
CA ILE A 218 -17.99 13.47 27.54
C ILE A 218 -18.19 14.38 28.75
N CYS A 219 -17.20 15.23 29.04
CA CYS A 219 -17.19 16.17 30.15
C CYS A 219 -16.37 17.41 29.75
N VAL A 220 -17.01 18.32 29.02
CA VAL A 220 -16.45 19.49 28.35
C VAL A 220 -17.36 20.71 28.49
N GLY A 221 -16.82 21.90 28.25
CA GLY A 221 -17.46 23.18 28.59
C GLY A 221 -17.18 23.59 30.04
N GLU A 222 -17.46 24.86 30.36
CA GLU A 222 -17.17 25.47 31.65
C GLU A 222 -18.43 26.16 32.22
N GLU A 223 -18.55 26.17 33.54
CA GLU A 223 -19.60 26.87 34.28
C GLU A 223 -18.96 27.90 35.23
N GLN A 224 -19.25 29.18 35.03
CA GLN A 224 -18.75 30.27 35.88
C GLN A 224 -19.91 30.92 36.64
N THR A 225 -19.92 30.79 37.97
CA THR A 225 -20.96 31.42 38.80
C THR A 225 -20.78 32.94 38.84
N THR A 226 -21.80 33.69 38.45
CA THR A 226 -21.75 35.17 38.40
C THR A 226 -22.05 35.84 39.75
N GLY A 227 -22.47 35.07 40.74
CA GLY A 227 -22.65 35.50 42.13
C GLY A 227 -24.04 36.04 42.48
N ALA A 228 -24.94 36.18 41.51
CA ALA A 228 -26.35 36.44 41.78
C ALA A 228 -27.05 35.16 42.27
N GLN A 229 -28.05 35.30 43.14
CA GLN A 229 -28.89 34.21 43.63
C GLN A 229 -30.37 34.63 43.64
N ILE A 230 -31.26 33.72 43.25
CA ILE A 230 -32.71 33.87 43.38
C ILE A 230 -33.23 32.79 44.33
N THR A 231 -33.91 33.21 45.39
CA THR A 231 -34.65 32.31 46.28
C THR A 231 -36.09 32.18 45.80
N LEU A 232 -36.40 31.08 45.12
CA LEU A 232 -37.78 30.69 44.85
C LEU A 232 -38.42 30.24 46.17
N THR A 233 -39.65 30.69 46.44
CA THR A 233 -40.38 30.37 47.68
C THR A 233 -41.77 29.81 47.35
N ASN A 234 -42.10 28.64 47.87
CA ASN A 234 -43.38 27.99 47.58
C ASN A 234 -44.51 28.56 48.47
N LYS A 235 -45.23 29.55 47.95
CA LYS A 235 -46.33 30.22 48.68
C LYS A 235 -47.55 29.33 48.96
N ASN A 236 -47.70 28.20 48.27
CA ASN A 236 -48.91 27.36 48.33
C ASN A 236 -48.63 25.90 48.75
N GLY A 237 -47.39 25.54 49.10
CA GLY A 237 -47.01 24.24 49.68
C GLY A 237 -47.26 22.99 48.82
N SER A 238 -47.52 23.14 47.52
CA SER A 238 -48.07 22.05 46.68
C SER A 238 -47.05 21.24 45.87
N MET A 239 -45.79 21.69 45.76
CA MET A 239 -44.73 21.01 44.97
C MET A 239 -43.32 21.37 45.47
N GLY A 240 -42.53 20.38 45.87
CA GLY A 240 -41.12 20.57 46.25
C GLY A 240 -40.90 21.30 47.59
N PRO A 241 -39.63 21.62 47.94
CA PRO A 241 -39.27 22.30 49.19
C PRO A 241 -39.78 23.75 49.26
N ASP A 242 -39.98 24.25 50.49
CA ASP A 242 -40.49 25.59 50.78
C ASP A 242 -39.63 26.71 50.18
N THR A 243 -38.32 26.49 50.09
CA THR A 243 -37.36 27.39 49.44
C THR A 243 -36.40 26.62 48.53
N VAL A 244 -36.07 27.20 47.38
CA VAL A 244 -34.94 26.78 46.54
C VAL A 244 -34.10 28.01 46.23
N VAL A 245 -32.81 27.95 46.58
CA VAL A 245 -31.83 28.96 46.14
C VAL A 245 -31.23 28.47 44.83
N LEU A 246 -31.48 29.21 43.75
CA LEU A 246 -30.78 29.04 42.48
C LEU A 246 -29.67 30.07 42.41
N GLN A 247 -28.47 29.64 42.01
CA GLN A 247 -27.33 30.51 41.78
C GLN A 247 -27.15 30.72 40.28
N GLU A 248 -26.95 31.97 39.88
CA GLU A 248 -26.74 32.33 38.49
C GLU A 248 -25.37 31.84 38.02
N SER A 249 -25.35 31.06 36.94
CA SER A 249 -24.14 30.68 36.23
C SER A 249 -24.17 31.10 34.77
N ALA A 250 -23.00 31.52 34.29
CA ALA A 250 -22.70 31.72 32.89
C ALA A 250 -22.06 30.43 32.35
N LEU A 251 -22.58 29.93 31.23
CA LEU A 251 -22.05 28.76 30.56
C LEU A 251 -21.09 29.15 29.44
N ILE A 252 -20.03 28.37 29.27
CA ILE A 252 -19.10 28.50 28.14
C ILE A 252 -19.02 27.13 27.46
N ALA A 253 -19.54 27.04 26.24
CA ALA A 253 -19.44 25.82 25.44
C ALA A 253 -18.00 25.54 25.02
N ASP A 254 -17.67 24.25 24.86
CA ASP A 254 -16.35 23.85 24.38
C ASP A 254 -16.09 24.38 22.95
N PHE A 255 -14.94 25.04 22.78
CA PHE A 255 -14.55 25.66 21.52
C PHE A 255 -14.30 24.65 20.38
N GLY A 256 -13.79 23.46 20.70
CA GLY A 256 -13.59 22.38 19.75
C GLY A 256 -14.92 21.72 19.33
N LEU A 257 -15.83 21.49 20.28
CA LEU A 257 -17.17 20.96 19.98
C LEU A 257 -17.98 21.93 19.10
N THR A 258 -17.89 23.23 19.36
CA THR A 258 -18.58 24.27 18.59
C THR A 258 -17.92 24.55 17.23
N LEU A 259 -16.59 24.38 17.10
CA LEU A 259 -15.92 24.35 15.80
C LEU A 259 -16.36 23.14 14.96
N ALA A 260 -16.52 21.96 15.56
CA ALA A 260 -16.99 20.77 14.84
C ALA A 260 -18.37 20.96 14.21
N VAL A 261 -19.26 21.73 14.87
CA VAL A 261 -20.55 22.14 14.30
C VAL A 261 -20.36 23.01 13.05
N TYR A 262 -19.52 24.03 13.11
CA TYR A 262 -19.25 24.90 11.95
C TYR A 262 -18.61 24.15 10.79
N ASP A 263 -17.61 23.31 11.06
CA ASP A 263 -16.95 22.51 10.03
C ASP A 263 -17.93 21.54 9.36
N GLY A 264 -18.78 20.83 10.13
CA GLY A 264 -19.78 19.93 9.57
C GLY A 264 -20.84 20.60 8.68
N PHE A 265 -21.10 21.90 8.86
CA PHE A 265 -21.96 22.68 7.96
C PHE A 265 -21.21 23.23 6.73
N VAL A 266 -19.99 23.74 6.90
CA VAL A 266 -19.27 24.50 5.86
C VAL A 266 -18.39 23.60 4.98
N ASN A 267 -17.74 22.59 5.57
CA ASN A 267 -16.74 21.75 4.92
C ASN A 267 -17.38 20.58 4.17
N LYS A 268 -17.86 20.85 2.95
CA LYS A 268 -18.33 19.82 2.00
C LYS A 268 -17.12 19.06 1.40
N SER A 269 -16.45 18.24 2.20
CA SER A 269 -15.23 17.55 1.80
C SER A 269 -15.43 16.61 0.61
N SER A 270 -14.79 16.96 -0.51
CA SER A 270 -14.66 16.16 -1.73
C SER A 270 -13.28 15.48 -1.83
N ALA A 271 -12.67 15.17 -0.69
CA ALA A 271 -11.36 14.53 -0.60
C ALA A 271 -11.46 12.99 -0.68
N LEU A 272 -10.35 12.32 -1.00
CA LEU A 272 -10.28 10.84 -1.06
C LEU A 272 -10.27 10.16 0.33
N THR A 273 -10.39 10.93 1.40
CA THR A 273 -10.49 10.49 2.81
C THR A 273 -11.61 11.27 3.49
N ASP A 274 -12.45 10.58 4.27
CA ASP A 274 -13.49 11.21 5.10
C ASP A 274 -12.79 12.10 6.15
N PRO A 275 -13.09 13.42 6.22
CA PRO A 275 -12.43 14.33 7.17
C PRO A 275 -12.75 14.01 8.63
N TYR A 276 -13.81 13.23 8.88
CA TYR A 276 -14.31 12.87 10.21
C TYR A 276 -13.75 11.53 10.72
N GLN A 277 -12.62 11.06 10.16
CA GLN A 277 -11.94 9.85 10.62
C GLN A 277 -11.43 10.00 12.06
N SER A 278 -11.73 9.01 12.89
CA SER A 278 -11.21 8.93 14.25
C SER A 278 -9.71 8.59 14.24
N SER A 279 -8.93 9.15 15.18
CA SER A 279 -7.51 8.81 15.26
C SER A 279 -7.31 7.33 15.58
N PHE A 280 -6.51 6.67 14.75
CA PHE A 280 -6.13 5.26 14.87
C PHE A 280 -4.61 5.11 14.82
N SER A 281 -4.13 3.94 15.23
CA SER A 281 -2.73 3.54 15.16
C SER A 281 -2.67 2.11 14.62
N CYS A 282 -2.02 1.91 13.47
CA CYS A 282 -1.91 0.63 12.79
C CYS A 282 -0.52 0.53 12.12
N GLU A 283 0.46 -0.02 12.83
CA GLU A 283 1.86 -0.08 12.40
C GLU A 283 2.08 -0.87 11.11
N THR A 284 1.16 -1.78 10.77
CA THR A 284 1.26 -2.66 9.59
C THR A 284 0.49 -2.16 8.37
N GLY A 285 -0.32 -1.10 8.50
CA GLY A 285 -1.23 -0.61 7.46
C GLY A 285 -2.45 -1.50 7.16
N ASN A 286 -2.46 -2.76 7.62
CA ASN A 286 -3.59 -3.70 7.52
C ASN A 286 -3.97 -4.22 8.92
N CYS A 287 -5.04 -3.68 9.50
CA CYS A 287 -5.53 -4.00 10.85
C CYS A 287 -7.05 -4.20 10.85
N THR A 288 -7.55 -5.10 11.68
CA THR A 288 -8.99 -5.27 11.95
C THR A 288 -9.25 -5.04 13.42
N PHE A 289 -10.26 -4.24 13.77
CA PHE A 289 -10.70 -4.02 15.15
C PHE A 289 -11.87 -4.96 15.49
N GLN A 290 -11.97 -5.47 16.72
CA GLN A 290 -13.24 -6.05 17.19
C GLN A 290 -14.35 -5.00 17.17
N VAL A 291 -15.60 -5.45 17.03
CA VAL A 291 -16.78 -4.57 17.03
C VAL A 291 -16.88 -3.86 18.38
N PHE A 292 -16.95 -2.53 18.38
CA PHE A 292 -16.97 -1.73 19.61
C PHE A 292 -18.05 -0.66 19.58
N ASP A 293 -18.49 -0.26 20.76
CA ASP A 293 -19.52 0.76 20.94
C ASP A 293 -18.86 2.08 21.40
N SER A 294 -19.31 3.21 20.86
CA SER A 294 -18.83 4.55 21.23
C SER A 294 -19.99 5.53 21.32
N LEU A 295 -19.88 6.48 22.26
CA LEU A 295 -20.67 7.70 22.26
C LEU A 295 -20.50 8.44 20.93
N ALA A 296 -21.60 8.98 20.42
CA ALA A 296 -21.71 9.71 19.17
C ALA A 296 -22.84 10.76 19.23
N VAL A 297 -22.90 11.60 18.20
CA VAL A 297 -24.07 12.40 17.85
C VAL A 297 -24.73 11.77 16.63
N CYS A 298 -26.05 11.67 16.65
CA CYS A 298 -26.88 11.21 15.54
C CYS A 298 -27.77 12.36 15.07
N SER A 299 -27.95 12.46 13.76
CA SER A 299 -28.91 13.38 13.14
C SER A 299 -30.13 12.62 12.63
N ARG A 300 -31.28 13.29 12.58
CA ARG A 300 -32.44 12.88 11.77
C ARG A 300 -33.09 14.13 11.19
N CYS A 301 -33.59 14.08 9.95
CA CYS A 301 -34.39 15.15 9.35
C CYS A 301 -35.77 14.66 8.92
N PHE A 302 -36.81 15.43 9.22
CA PHE A 302 -38.19 15.17 8.84
C PHE A 302 -38.74 16.31 7.97
N ASN A 303 -39.51 15.98 6.94
CA ASN A 303 -40.27 16.95 6.16
C ASN A 303 -41.56 17.31 6.92
N VAL A 304 -41.81 18.60 7.12
CA VAL A 304 -43.00 19.14 7.82
C VAL A 304 -43.76 20.17 6.96
N SER A 305 -43.54 20.17 5.64
CA SER A 305 -44.13 21.14 4.71
C SER A 305 -45.65 21.18 4.75
N ASP A 306 -46.31 20.06 5.03
CA ASP A 306 -47.78 19.95 5.15
C ASP A 306 -48.36 20.75 6.34
N HIS A 307 -47.52 21.15 7.30
CA HIS A 307 -47.92 21.99 8.43
C HIS A 307 -47.78 23.49 8.16
N ILE A 308 -47.25 23.91 7.01
CA ILE A 308 -47.12 25.32 6.63
C ILE A 308 -48.50 25.91 6.34
N ARG A 309 -48.81 27.03 7.00
CA ARG A 309 -49.99 27.85 6.71
C ARG A 309 -49.60 29.07 5.89
N ARG A 310 -50.43 29.44 4.91
CA ARG A 310 -50.24 30.63 4.07
C ARG A 310 -51.22 31.72 4.48
N GLU A 311 -50.72 32.93 4.71
CA GLU A 311 -51.49 34.13 5.00
C GLU A 311 -51.10 35.27 4.05
N ARG A 312 -51.99 36.23 3.82
CA ARG A 312 -51.72 37.46 3.05
C ARG A 312 -51.88 38.68 3.92
N VAL A 313 -50.79 39.43 4.09
CA VAL A 313 -50.74 40.60 4.97
C VAL A 313 -50.60 41.87 4.13
N PRO A 314 -51.57 42.79 4.17
CA PRO A 314 -51.44 44.12 3.56
C PRO A 314 -50.60 45.02 4.48
N LYS A 315 -49.48 45.56 3.98
CA LYS A 315 -48.60 46.44 4.76
C LYS A 315 -48.08 47.58 3.88
N GLY A 316 -48.36 48.83 4.28
CA GLY A 316 -47.88 50.03 3.57
C GLY A 316 -48.34 50.14 2.10
N GLY A 317 -49.52 49.60 1.76
CA GLY A 317 -50.04 49.58 0.38
C GLY A 317 -49.52 48.43 -0.50
N THR A 318 -48.58 47.61 -0.01
CA THR A 318 -48.08 46.41 -0.70
C THR A 318 -48.68 45.15 -0.09
N THR A 319 -48.97 44.13 -0.90
CA THR A 319 -49.37 42.80 -0.42
C THR A 319 -48.15 41.90 -0.20
N TYR A 320 -48.12 41.24 0.95
CA TYR A 320 -47.11 40.26 1.31
C TYR A 320 -47.77 38.90 1.50
N THR A 321 -47.11 37.85 1.05
CA THR A 321 -47.49 36.47 1.36
C THR A 321 -46.56 35.96 2.46
N GLN A 322 -47.16 35.49 3.54
CA GLN A 322 -46.48 34.95 4.71
C GLN A 322 -46.72 33.44 4.75
N TYR A 323 -45.65 32.68 5.03
CA TYR A 323 -45.73 31.25 5.29
C TYR A 323 -45.30 30.99 6.73
N ILE A 324 -46.18 30.37 7.52
CA ILE A 324 -46.06 30.23 8.97
C ILE A 324 -46.07 28.74 9.33
N LEU A 325 -45.07 28.30 10.09
CA LEU A 325 -45.01 26.98 10.70
C LEU A 325 -45.44 27.09 12.19
N PRO A 326 -46.14 26.09 12.77
CA PRO A 326 -46.50 26.06 14.19
C PRO A 326 -45.32 26.36 15.14
N TYR A 327 -45.60 26.89 16.33
CA TYR A 327 -44.60 27.31 17.33
C TYR A 327 -43.66 28.44 16.85
N GLY A 328 -44.19 29.37 16.05
CA GLY A 328 -43.55 30.67 15.77
C GLY A 328 -42.25 30.56 14.99
N LEU A 329 -42.33 30.05 13.77
CA LEU A 329 -41.34 30.23 12.70
C LEU A 329 -42.08 30.66 11.43
N GLU A 330 -41.58 31.68 10.75
CA GLU A 330 -42.24 32.27 9.58
C GLU A 330 -41.25 32.79 8.54
N ILE A 331 -41.72 32.89 7.30
CA ILE A 331 -41.02 33.54 6.19
C ILE A 331 -42.00 34.45 5.44
N LEU A 332 -41.60 35.70 5.21
CA LEU A 332 -42.43 36.77 4.67
C LEU A 332 -41.71 37.45 3.51
N ASN A 333 -42.33 37.50 2.33
CA ASN A 333 -41.88 38.30 1.19
C ASN A 333 -43.07 39.02 0.55
N TRP A 334 -42.81 40.10 -0.17
CA TRP A 334 -43.83 40.80 -0.97
C TRP A 334 -44.20 39.97 -2.22
N ASP A 335 -45.44 40.07 -2.68
CA ASP A 335 -45.98 39.09 -3.65
C ASP A 335 -45.23 39.02 -4.99
N GLY A 336 -44.72 40.16 -5.47
CA GLY A 336 -43.93 40.28 -6.70
C GLY A 336 -42.42 40.16 -6.51
N ALA A 337 -41.96 39.69 -5.34
CA ALA A 337 -40.55 39.61 -5.01
C ALA A 337 -39.74 38.82 -6.04
N LYS A 338 -38.59 39.38 -6.42
CA LYS A 338 -37.57 38.71 -7.23
C LYS A 338 -36.31 38.49 -6.40
N PRO A 339 -35.67 37.31 -6.47
CA PRO A 339 -34.33 37.14 -5.91
C PRO A 339 -33.33 38.05 -6.65
N PRO A 340 -32.23 38.48 -6.00
CA PRO A 340 -31.18 39.23 -6.69
C PRO A 340 -30.45 38.32 -7.70
N GLU A 341 -30.26 38.82 -8.93
CA GLU A 341 -29.61 38.07 -10.04
C GLU A 341 -28.19 37.59 -9.68
N ASN A 342 -27.51 38.31 -8.78
CA ASN A 342 -26.22 37.93 -8.20
C ASN A 342 -26.34 37.82 -6.67
N ALA A 343 -27.09 36.83 -6.17
CA ALA A 343 -27.13 36.49 -4.76
C ALA A 343 -25.70 36.12 -4.27
N TYR A 344 -25.06 37.03 -3.55
CA TYR A 344 -23.60 37.04 -3.37
C TYR A 344 -23.02 35.66 -2.96
N PRO A 345 -22.06 35.12 -3.73
CA PRO A 345 -21.15 34.13 -3.18
C PRO A 345 -20.27 34.82 -2.13
N VAL A 346 -20.62 34.64 -0.85
CA VAL A 346 -19.77 35.06 0.27
C VAL A 346 -18.37 34.46 0.02
N PRO A 347 -17.30 35.27 -0.02
CA PRO A 347 -15.96 34.78 -0.28
C PRO A 347 -15.49 33.76 0.77
N THR A 348 -14.62 32.87 0.35
CA THR A 348 -13.81 32.03 1.24
C THR A 348 -12.94 32.91 2.14
N GLU A 349 -12.88 32.56 3.43
CA GLU A 349 -11.82 32.91 4.38
C GLU A 349 -11.54 34.41 4.64
N SER A 350 -12.07 34.94 5.75
CA SER A 350 -11.49 36.12 6.42
C SER A 350 -11.82 36.14 7.92
N PRO A 351 -10.90 36.54 8.82
CA PRO A 351 -11.06 36.38 10.26
C PRO A 351 -11.89 37.47 10.96
N ILE A 352 -12.25 37.18 12.22
CA ILE A 352 -13.18 37.94 13.06
C ILE A 352 -12.67 39.36 13.36
N HIS A 353 -13.50 40.38 13.11
CA HIS A 353 -13.30 41.74 13.63
C HIS A 353 -14.56 42.28 14.33
N ARG A 354 -14.55 42.21 15.67
CA ARG A 354 -15.58 42.78 16.55
C ARG A 354 -15.45 44.30 16.60
N ARG A 355 -16.35 45.05 15.94
CA ARG A 355 -16.56 46.47 16.24
C ARG A 355 -17.60 46.63 17.36
N LEU A 356 -17.34 47.52 18.32
CA LEU A 356 -18.35 47.91 19.31
C LEU A 356 -19.37 48.89 18.71
N TYR A 357 -20.53 48.96 19.36
CA TYR A 357 -21.66 49.81 18.99
C TYR A 357 -21.27 51.30 19.06
N GLY A 358 -21.62 52.06 18.02
CA GLY A 358 -21.31 53.49 17.91
C GLY A 358 -22.40 54.21 17.11
N ASP A 359 -23.12 55.09 17.79
CA ASP A 359 -24.31 55.81 17.33
C ASP A 359 -24.08 56.70 16.08
N THR A 360 -25.07 56.79 15.18
CA THR A 360 -25.72 58.06 14.78
C THR A 360 -26.77 57.88 13.67
N ASN A 361 -27.74 58.80 13.67
CA ASN A 361 -28.85 58.83 12.72
C ASN A 361 -28.43 59.19 11.28
N GLN A 362 -28.68 58.29 10.33
CA GLN A 362 -28.96 58.63 8.94
C GLN A 362 -30.19 57.86 8.45
N PRO A 363 -31.10 58.47 7.66
CA PRO A 363 -32.13 57.73 6.97
C PRO A 363 -31.48 56.98 5.80
N SER A 364 -31.20 55.69 5.99
CA SER A 364 -30.72 54.81 4.92
C SER A 364 -31.67 54.92 3.72
N ALA A 365 -31.18 55.39 2.58
CA ALA A 365 -31.91 55.26 1.32
C ALA A 365 -32.22 53.77 1.12
N ALA A 366 -33.43 53.46 0.63
CA ALA A 366 -33.96 52.09 0.63
C ALA A 366 -33.17 51.14 -0.29
N THR A 367 -32.05 50.64 0.21
CA THR A 367 -31.33 49.49 -0.30
C THR A 367 -32.30 48.33 -0.39
N SER A 368 -32.46 47.77 -1.59
CA SER A 368 -33.47 46.75 -1.86
C SER A 368 -33.28 45.55 -0.95
N LEU A 369 -34.20 45.34 0.00
CA LEU A 369 -34.22 44.12 0.79
C LEU A 369 -34.42 42.94 -0.16
N SER A 370 -33.36 42.15 -0.30
CA SER A 370 -33.40 40.85 -0.95
C SER A 370 -34.44 39.97 -0.26
N PRO A 371 -35.35 39.30 -0.99
CA PRO A 371 -36.32 38.44 -0.35
C PRO A 371 -35.66 37.29 0.39
N ASN A 372 -36.23 36.92 1.53
CA ASN A 372 -35.79 35.80 2.34
C ASN A 372 -35.96 34.50 1.53
N GLN A 373 -34.88 33.74 1.37
CA GLN A 373 -34.84 32.44 0.68
C GLN A 373 -34.79 31.28 1.67
N THR A 374 -34.31 31.50 2.90
CA THR A 374 -34.29 30.51 3.97
C THR A 374 -34.42 31.21 5.32
N VAL A 375 -35.24 30.65 6.21
CA VAL A 375 -35.30 31.06 7.62
C VAL A 375 -35.14 29.83 8.52
N VAL A 376 -34.27 29.92 9.52
CA VAL A 376 -33.94 28.82 10.43
C VAL A 376 -34.11 29.25 11.90
N LYS A 377 -35.04 28.64 12.63
CA LYS A 377 -35.17 28.79 14.09
C LYS A 377 -34.58 27.55 14.78
N VAL A 378 -33.63 27.77 15.68
CA VAL A 378 -33.04 26.71 16.51
C VAL A 378 -33.80 26.66 17.83
N ILE A 379 -34.17 25.47 18.29
CA ILE A 379 -34.85 25.26 19.58
C ILE A 379 -34.23 24.09 20.35
N ALA A 380 -34.29 24.14 21.68
CA ALA A 380 -33.92 23.04 22.58
C ALA A 380 -35.12 22.40 23.31
N ASN A 381 -36.27 23.08 23.31
CA ASN A 381 -37.52 22.56 23.86
C ASN A 381 -38.24 21.68 22.83
N ARG A 382 -38.23 20.37 23.05
CA ARG A 382 -38.80 19.39 22.11
C ARG A 382 -40.32 19.51 21.94
N SER A 383 -41.04 20.17 22.88
CA SER A 383 -42.48 20.43 22.74
C SER A 383 -42.83 21.54 21.73
N GLU A 384 -41.84 22.32 21.27
CA GLU A 384 -42.00 23.30 20.17
C GLU A 384 -41.62 22.72 18.78
N SER A 385 -41.31 21.43 18.72
CA SER A 385 -41.09 20.67 17.49
C SER A 385 -42.32 19.82 17.14
N ILE A 386 -42.59 19.71 15.85
CA ILE A 386 -43.64 18.84 15.32
C ILE A 386 -43.20 17.36 15.38
N SER A 387 -41.92 17.09 15.10
CA SER A 387 -41.41 15.72 14.92
C SER A 387 -40.64 15.15 16.12
N PHE A 388 -39.95 16.01 16.90
CA PHE A 388 -38.98 15.57 17.92
C PHE A 388 -39.55 15.48 19.35
N ALA A 389 -40.83 15.78 19.56
CA ALA A 389 -41.46 15.78 20.89
C ALA A 389 -41.22 14.50 21.71
N ASN A 390 -41.16 13.33 21.04
CA ASN A 390 -40.98 12.01 21.67
C ASN A 390 -39.52 11.52 21.76
N PHE A 391 -38.55 12.21 21.13
CA PHE A 391 -37.15 11.76 21.12
C PHE A 391 -36.43 12.22 22.39
N THR A 392 -35.97 11.29 23.23
CA THR A 392 -35.49 11.62 24.59
C THR A 392 -34.11 12.29 24.64
N THR A 393 -33.21 12.01 23.69
CA THR A 393 -31.82 12.51 23.69
C THR A 393 -31.54 13.63 22.68
N THR A 394 -32.58 14.11 21.97
CA THR A 394 -32.44 15.27 21.07
C THR A 394 -32.23 16.54 21.89
N PHE A 395 -31.04 17.14 21.74
CA PHE A 395 -30.65 18.34 22.49
C PHE A 395 -30.93 19.64 21.73
N VAL A 396 -31.00 19.57 20.40
CA VAL A 396 -31.32 20.72 19.55
C VAL A 396 -32.08 20.30 18.29
N VAL A 397 -33.05 21.10 17.88
CA VAL A 397 -33.81 20.95 16.63
C VAL A 397 -33.72 22.24 15.82
N PHE A 398 -33.26 22.10 14.58
CA PHE A 398 -33.24 23.14 13.57
C PHE A 398 -34.53 23.08 12.77
N ARG A 399 -35.37 24.11 12.91
CA ARG A 399 -36.64 24.25 12.21
C ARG A 399 -36.41 25.20 11.04
N ILE A 400 -36.60 24.71 9.82
CA ILE A 400 -36.13 25.33 8.58
C ILE A 400 -37.32 25.55 7.66
N ILE A 401 -37.47 26.74 7.08
CA ILE A 401 -38.32 27.00 5.92
C ILE A 401 -37.42 27.47 4.76
N GLN A 402 -37.56 26.87 3.58
CA GLN A 402 -36.79 27.15 2.37
C GLN A 402 -37.70 27.44 1.18
N SER A 403 -37.40 28.51 0.45
CA SER A 403 -38.06 28.82 -0.82
C SER A 403 -37.71 27.80 -1.90
N THR A 404 -38.67 27.49 -2.79
CA THR A 404 -38.44 26.55 -3.89
C THR A 404 -37.40 27.05 -4.90
N PRO A 405 -36.71 26.15 -5.62
CA PRO A 405 -35.84 26.53 -6.74
C PRO A 405 -36.53 27.39 -7.80
N GLU A 406 -37.85 27.25 -7.97
CA GLU A 406 -38.67 28.07 -8.88
C GLU A 406 -38.67 29.55 -8.48
N PHE A 407 -38.75 29.84 -7.18
CA PHE A 407 -38.65 31.20 -6.65
C PHE A 407 -37.22 31.71 -6.74
N VAL A 408 -36.25 30.90 -6.30
CA VAL A 408 -34.81 31.25 -6.27
C VAL A 408 -34.25 31.51 -7.67
N ASN A 409 -34.76 30.82 -8.70
CA ASN A 409 -34.38 31.02 -10.11
C ASN A 409 -35.29 32.04 -10.83
N ASN A 410 -36.14 32.79 -10.11
CA ASN A 410 -37.03 33.81 -10.69
C ASN A 410 -38.00 33.27 -11.77
N LEU A 411 -38.36 31.99 -11.69
CA LEU A 411 -39.27 31.30 -12.62
C LEU A 411 -40.75 31.49 -12.23
N SER A 412 -41.04 31.78 -10.96
CA SER A 412 -42.40 32.00 -10.47
C SER A 412 -42.43 32.94 -9.25
N PRO A 413 -43.44 33.83 -9.12
CA PRO A 413 -43.52 34.79 -8.03
C PRO A 413 -43.87 34.13 -6.70
N TRP A 414 -43.50 34.80 -5.60
CA TRP A 414 -43.63 34.31 -4.23
C TRP A 414 -45.05 33.89 -3.83
N ASN A 415 -46.05 34.61 -4.32
CA ASN A 415 -47.46 34.33 -4.03
C ASN A 415 -48.00 33.04 -4.69
N THR A 416 -47.27 32.47 -5.66
CA THR A 416 -47.61 31.20 -6.34
C THR A 416 -46.77 30.01 -5.88
N THR A 417 -45.50 30.24 -5.52
CA THR A 417 -44.57 29.21 -5.04
C THR A 417 -44.84 28.86 -3.57
N PHE A 418 -44.83 27.58 -3.22
CA PHE A 418 -45.06 27.10 -1.85
C PHE A 418 -43.72 26.60 -1.27
N PRO A 419 -43.20 27.21 -0.18
CA PRO A 419 -41.89 26.82 0.36
C PRO A 419 -41.92 25.43 1.00
N LEU A 420 -40.75 24.81 1.11
CA LEU A 420 -40.52 23.56 1.83
C LEU A 420 -40.21 23.87 3.29
N ALA A 421 -40.62 23.01 4.22
CA ALA A 421 -40.19 23.07 5.62
C ALA A 421 -39.68 21.72 6.13
N MET A 422 -38.62 21.77 6.93
CA MET A 422 -38.00 20.60 7.55
C MET A 422 -37.65 20.86 9.01
N GLU A 423 -37.71 19.82 9.83
CA GLU A 423 -37.15 19.80 11.18
C GLU A 423 -35.99 18.80 11.21
N CYS A 424 -34.79 19.28 11.55
CA CYS A 424 -33.57 18.47 11.65
C CYS A 424 -33.04 18.50 13.08
N GLY A 425 -33.04 17.35 13.75
CA GLY A 425 -32.62 17.21 15.15
C GLY A 425 -31.24 16.59 15.30
N LEU A 426 -30.44 17.10 16.23
CA LEU A 426 -29.21 16.46 16.71
C LEU A 426 -29.45 15.84 18.09
N SER A 427 -29.04 14.59 18.23
CA SER A 427 -29.33 13.76 19.42
C SER A 427 -28.07 13.02 19.86
N PHE A 428 -27.88 12.86 21.18
CA PHE A 428 -26.83 11.97 21.67
C PHE A 428 -27.25 10.51 21.49
N CYS A 429 -26.32 9.68 21.00
CA CYS A 429 -26.55 8.27 20.70
C CYS A 429 -25.29 7.45 20.97
N VAL A 430 -25.46 6.13 21.00
CA VAL A 430 -24.36 5.16 20.95
C VAL A 430 -24.37 4.52 19.58
N ASN A 431 -23.21 4.47 18.92
CA ASN A 431 -23.01 3.80 17.64
C ASN A 431 -22.11 2.58 17.84
N ARG A 432 -22.51 1.46 17.23
CA ARG A 432 -21.72 0.22 17.16
C ARG A 432 -20.91 0.20 15.87
N TYR A 433 -19.60 0.20 16.00
CA TYR A 433 -18.65 0.30 14.89
C TYR A 433 -18.02 -1.04 14.52
N ASN A 434 -18.01 -1.36 13.24
CA ASN A 434 -17.11 -2.33 12.62
C ASN A 434 -16.06 -1.57 11.82
N SER A 435 -14.80 -1.63 12.28
CA SER A 435 -13.72 -0.77 11.79
C SER A 435 -12.50 -1.58 11.36
N SER A 436 -11.94 -1.24 10.21
CA SER A 436 -10.74 -1.88 9.66
C SER A 436 -9.83 -0.85 8.98
N VAL A 437 -8.52 -1.07 9.04
CA VAL A 437 -7.54 -0.30 8.29
C VAL A 437 -7.08 -1.14 7.10
N SER A 438 -7.18 -0.60 5.90
CA SER A 438 -6.64 -1.23 4.69
C SER A 438 -5.69 -0.26 3.98
N LYS A 439 -4.47 -0.70 3.64
CA LYS A 439 -3.44 0.14 2.99
C LYS A 439 -3.13 1.45 3.74
N GLY A 440 -3.34 1.49 5.06
CA GLY A 440 -3.17 2.68 5.89
C GLY A 440 -4.39 3.62 5.96
N THR A 441 -5.49 3.34 5.27
CA THR A 441 -6.75 4.11 5.37
C THR A 441 -7.75 3.41 6.29
N LEU A 442 -8.38 4.16 7.20
CA LEU A 442 -9.42 3.64 8.09
C LEU A 442 -10.78 3.61 7.36
N HIS A 443 -11.42 2.44 7.40
CA HIS A 443 -12.79 2.22 6.95
C HIS A 443 -13.62 1.81 8.17
N GLU A 444 -14.47 2.72 8.66
CA GLU A 444 -15.45 2.44 9.72
C GLU A 444 -16.85 2.30 9.12
N SER A 445 -17.65 1.39 9.67
CA SER A 445 -19.05 1.21 9.32
C SER A 445 -19.88 1.09 10.59
N VAL A 446 -21.02 1.77 10.64
CA VAL A 446 -21.96 1.68 11.76
C VAL A 446 -22.89 0.49 11.51
N LEU A 447 -22.90 -0.47 12.43
CA LEU A 447 -23.76 -1.65 12.38
C LEU A 447 -25.14 -1.41 13.02
N ASP A 448 -25.17 -0.60 14.08
CA ASP A 448 -26.34 -0.33 14.91
C ASP A 448 -26.19 1.01 15.64
N SER A 449 -27.31 1.66 15.98
CA SER A 449 -27.37 2.99 16.59
C SER A 449 -28.58 3.12 17.53
N TRP A 450 -28.36 3.45 18.81
CA TRP A 450 -29.44 3.62 19.78
C TRP A 450 -29.27 4.84 20.69
N ASP A 451 -30.40 5.31 21.23
CA ASP A 451 -30.57 6.55 22.00
C ASP A 451 -31.30 6.33 23.35
N LYS A 452 -31.36 5.08 23.83
CA LYS A 452 -32.03 4.70 25.10
C LYS A 452 -31.24 5.16 26.34
N TRP A 453 -31.74 6.21 26.99
CA TRP A 453 -31.28 6.67 28.30
C TRP A 453 -31.73 5.77 29.47
N LEU A 454 -31.00 5.84 30.60
CA LEU A 454 -31.26 5.08 31.83
C LEU A 454 -32.03 5.91 32.88
N HIS A 455 -32.88 5.24 33.67
CA HIS A 455 -33.76 5.84 34.69
C HIS A 455 -33.07 6.83 35.69
N PRO A 456 -31.83 6.64 36.17
CA PRO A 456 -31.17 7.62 37.05
C PRO A 456 -30.63 8.89 36.36
N SER A 457 -30.87 9.09 35.06
CA SER A 457 -30.46 10.30 34.33
C SER A 457 -31.32 11.52 34.69
N LEU A 458 -30.72 12.71 34.74
CA LEU A 458 -31.40 14.00 34.99
C LEU A 458 -32.20 14.09 36.31
N LEU A 459 -31.93 13.24 37.29
CA LEU A 459 -32.49 13.34 38.65
C LEU A 459 -31.90 14.54 39.40
N PRO A 460 -32.62 15.20 40.33
CA PRO A 460 -32.04 16.25 41.18
C PRO A 460 -30.83 15.75 41.97
N GLN A 461 -29.80 16.60 42.12
CA GLN A 461 -28.59 16.26 42.88
C GLN A 461 -28.87 16.09 44.38
N GLU A 462 -28.14 15.19 45.04
CA GLU A 462 -28.35 14.70 46.43
C GLU A 462 -28.64 15.80 47.47
N ASN A 463 -28.03 16.98 47.35
CA ASN A 463 -28.27 18.11 48.27
C ASN A 463 -29.73 18.63 48.28
N LEU A 464 -30.52 18.36 47.22
CA LEU A 464 -31.96 18.64 47.16
C LEU A 464 -32.84 17.48 47.64
N GLU A 465 -32.32 16.24 47.73
CA GLU A 465 -33.16 15.06 48.01
C GLU A 465 -33.73 15.03 49.44
N SER A 466 -33.12 15.77 50.37
CA SER A 466 -33.55 15.87 51.78
C SER A 466 -35.03 16.25 51.98
N ASN A 467 -35.66 16.91 51.00
CA ASN A 467 -37.06 17.36 51.05
C ASN A 467 -37.98 16.74 49.97
N ILE A 468 -37.51 15.84 49.10
CA ILE A 468 -38.33 15.23 48.02
C ILE A 468 -38.49 13.73 48.24
N THR A 469 -39.33 13.39 49.23
CA THR A 469 -39.46 12.04 49.78
C THR A 469 -40.35 11.08 48.98
N THR A 470 -41.16 11.56 48.02
CA THR A 470 -42.05 10.70 47.22
C THR A 470 -41.82 10.79 45.72
N LYS A 471 -42.01 9.65 45.04
CA LYS A 471 -41.94 9.56 43.56
C LYS A 471 -42.89 10.53 42.87
N LYS A 472 -44.13 10.67 43.37
CA LYS A 472 -45.15 11.55 42.80
C LYS A 472 -44.72 13.02 42.83
N GLN A 473 -44.18 13.50 43.96
CA GLN A 473 -43.64 14.86 44.05
C GLN A 473 -42.48 15.08 43.06
N ARG A 474 -41.61 14.07 42.89
CA ARG A 474 -40.50 14.12 41.92
C ARG A 474 -41.02 14.23 40.47
N GLU A 475 -42.02 13.43 40.11
CA GLU A 475 -42.66 13.47 38.78
C GLU A 475 -43.39 14.79 38.51
N GLU A 476 -44.14 15.32 39.49
CA GLU A 476 -44.84 16.62 39.39
C GLU A 476 -43.86 17.80 39.28
N TRP A 477 -42.72 17.75 39.99
CA TRP A 477 -41.70 18.79 39.98
C TRP A 477 -40.80 18.74 38.73
N MET A 478 -40.56 17.56 38.16
CA MET A 478 -39.85 17.40 36.88
C MET A 478 -40.73 17.67 35.65
N HIS A 479 -42.06 17.64 35.79
CA HIS A 479 -43.01 17.82 34.68
C HIS A 479 -42.72 19.00 33.73
N PRO A 480 -42.36 20.23 34.20
CA PRO A 480 -42.05 21.35 33.31
C PRO A 480 -40.84 21.12 32.39
N PHE A 481 -39.93 20.21 32.78
CA PHE A 481 -38.65 19.96 32.12
C PHE A 481 -38.65 18.66 31.29
N ASN A 482 -39.74 17.88 31.29
CA ASN A 482 -39.84 16.60 30.54
C ASN A 482 -39.58 16.72 29.03
N HIS A 483 -39.69 17.94 28.47
CA HIS A 483 -39.47 18.24 27.05
C HIS A 483 -38.14 18.95 26.76
N THR A 484 -37.33 19.28 27.77
CA THR A 484 -36.06 20.00 27.64
C THR A 484 -34.91 19.22 28.27
N LEU A 485 -33.77 19.15 27.60
CA LEU A 485 -32.56 18.57 28.22
C LEU A 485 -31.86 19.58 29.16
N GLY A 486 -31.94 20.88 28.89
CA GLY A 486 -31.61 21.98 29.82
C GLY A 486 -32.82 22.50 30.61
N SER A 487 -32.60 23.49 31.48
CA SER A 487 -33.66 24.36 32.02
C SER A 487 -34.11 25.38 30.95
N PRO A 488 -35.38 25.84 30.92
CA PRO A 488 -35.80 26.95 30.06
C PRO A 488 -35.11 28.25 30.49
N ALA A 489 -34.13 28.69 29.69
CA ALA A 489 -33.54 30.01 29.86
C ALA A 489 -34.61 31.11 29.72
N GLY A 490 -34.61 32.06 30.65
CA GLY A 490 -35.39 33.29 30.51
C GLY A 490 -34.84 34.15 29.36
N SER A 491 -35.68 35.04 28.81
CA SER A 491 -35.33 35.90 27.67
C SER A 491 -34.38 37.07 28.03
N ASP A 492 -33.45 36.85 28.96
CA ASP A 492 -32.47 37.83 29.43
C ASP A 492 -31.21 37.82 28.56
N LEU A 493 -30.64 39.01 28.32
CA LEU A 493 -29.69 39.28 27.23
C LEU A 493 -28.31 38.60 27.35
N HIS A 494 -28.07 37.75 28.37
CA HIS A 494 -26.74 37.23 28.73
C HIS A 494 -26.74 35.79 29.27
N GLY A 495 -27.53 34.87 28.69
CA GLY A 495 -27.36 33.42 28.91
C GLY A 495 -27.42 32.99 30.39
N LYS A 496 -28.23 33.68 31.20
CA LYS A 496 -28.30 33.48 32.64
C LYS A 496 -29.03 32.18 32.94
N LEU A 497 -28.26 31.13 33.29
CA LEU A 497 -28.82 29.83 33.57
C LEU A 497 -29.45 29.79 34.97
N TRP A 498 -30.74 29.52 35.02
CA TRP A 498 -31.47 29.12 36.23
C TRP A 498 -31.82 27.64 36.12
N ASP A 499 -30.80 26.78 36.04
CA ASP A 499 -30.97 25.32 36.04
C ASP A 499 -30.83 24.75 37.45
N PHE A 500 -31.47 23.61 37.67
CA PHE A 500 -31.35 22.84 38.89
C PHE A 500 -30.18 21.86 38.70
N PRO A 501 -29.33 21.65 39.72
CA PRO A 501 -28.27 20.65 39.63
C PRO A 501 -28.90 19.27 39.50
N ARG A 502 -28.54 18.55 38.43
CA ARG A 502 -29.10 17.27 38.01
C ARG A 502 -27.99 16.24 37.76
N SER A 503 -28.33 14.96 37.80
CA SER A 503 -27.42 13.88 37.41
C SER A 503 -27.14 13.89 35.91
N ASP A 504 -25.93 13.45 35.55
CA ASP A 504 -25.49 13.29 34.16
C ASP A 504 -26.49 12.48 33.31
N LEU A 505 -26.53 12.73 32.00
CA LEU A 505 -27.30 11.94 31.05
C LEU A 505 -26.56 10.62 30.79
N LEU A 506 -27.18 9.49 31.14
CA LEU A 506 -26.59 8.16 31.04
C LEU A 506 -27.29 7.34 29.93
N LEU A 507 -26.55 6.94 28.90
CA LEU A 507 -27.06 6.07 27.82
C LEU A 507 -26.67 4.61 28.08
N ALA A 508 -27.57 3.67 27.81
CA ALA A 508 -27.32 2.23 28.01
C ALA A 508 -26.27 1.67 27.03
N THR A 509 -25.47 0.69 27.47
CA THR A 509 -24.45 0.03 26.63
C THR A 509 -24.98 -1.02 25.65
N SER A 510 -26.24 -1.45 25.79
CA SER A 510 -26.91 -2.31 24.82
C SER A 510 -28.42 -2.07 24.84
N PRO A 511 -29.13 -2.14 23.70
CA PRO A 511 -30.60 -2.17 23.71
C PRO A 511 -31.18 -3.38 24.44
N SER A 512 -30.41 -4.47 24.61
CA SER A 512 -30.85 -5.72 25.24
C SER A 512 -30.65 -5.82 26.75
N LEU A 513 -29.84 -4.93 27.38
CA LEU A 513 -29.70 -4.94 28.84
C LEU A 513 -30.91 -4.26 29.48
N ASP A 514 -31.68 -5.05 30.21
CA ASP A 514 -32.64 -4.53 31.19
C ASP A 514 -31.87 -4.09 32.45
N PRO A 515 -32.16 -2.92 33.08
CA PRO A 515 -31.32 -2.36 34.15
C PRO A 515 -31.27 -3.12 35.47
N GLY A 516 -31.75 -4.37 35.52
CA GLY A 516 -31.87 -5.23 36.71
C GLY A 516 -31.22 -6.61 36.61
N HIS A 517 -30.38 -6.87 35.58
CA HIS A 517 -29.59 -8.10 35.49
C HIS A 517 -28.10 -7.78 35.29
N HIS A 518 -27.26 -8.18 36.25
CA HIS A 518 -25.85 -7.83 36.31
C HIS A 518 -24.87 -8.97 35.97
N ASP A 519 -25.36 -10.20 35.84
CA ASP A 519 -24.54 -11.40 35.64
C ASP A 519 -24.76 -12.01 34.24
N ASP A 520 -23.97 -11.59 33.25
CA ASP A 520 -23.85 -12.28 31.95
C ASP A 520 -22.37 -12.27 31.47
N PRO A 521 -21.64 -13.42 31.43
CA PRO A 521 -20.17 -13.41 31.31
C PRO A 521 -19.57 -13.06 29.94
N GLY A 522 -20.37 -12.70 28.94
CA GLY A 522 -19.95 -12.69 27.51
C GLY A 522 -19.35 -11.40 26.94
N ALA A 523 -19.44 -10.25 27.62
CA ALA A 523 -19.25 -8.93 27.00
C ALA A 523 -17.78 -8.43 26.93
N THR A 524 -16.90 -9.09 26.16
CA THR A 524 -15.46 -8.76 26.08
C THR A 524 -15.08 -7.60 25.15
N THR A 525 -15.94 -6.60 24.95
CA THR A 525 -15.61 -5.35 24.23
C THR A 525 -16.10 -4.11 24.99
N VAL A 526 -15.19 -3.22 25.36
CA VAL A 526 -15.39 -1.94 26.11
C VAL A 526 -15.98 -2.07 27.54
N SER A 527 -16.83 -3.07 27.82
CA SER A 527 -17.69 -3.20 29.01
C SER A 527 -16.97 -3.28 30.38
N ASN A 528 -15.65 -3.41 30.42
CA ASN A 528 -14.87 -3.64 31.65
C ASN A 528 -14.71 -2.41 32.57
N ARG A 529 -15.51 -1.34 32.44
CA ARG A 529 -15.47 -0.18 33.36
C ARG A 529 -16.80 0.45 33.77
N LEU A 530 -17.81 0.59 32.90
CA LEU A 530 -19.14 1.12 33.26
C LEU A 530 -20.23 0.50 32.37
N PRO A 531 -21.45 0.23 32.88
CA PRO A 531 -22.59 -0.24 32.09
C PRO A 531 -23.36 0.89 31.38
N TYR A 532 -22.75 2.08 31.26
CA TYR A 532 -23.36 3.25 30.64
C TYR A 532 -22.32 4.19 30.01
N PHE A 533 -22.77 4.94 29.00
CA PHE A 533 -22.08 6.11 28.46
C PHE A 533 -22.55 7.37 29.21
N ASN A 534 -21.63 8.23 29.64
CA ASN A 534 -21.93 9.40 30.47
C ASN A 534 -21.76 10.73 29.70
N ILE A 535 -22.75 11.60 29.77
CA ILE A 535 -22.73 12.97 29.21
C ILE A 535 -23.04 13.94 30.35
N THR A 536 -22.10 14.81 30.73
CA THR A 536 -22.32 15.66 31.91
C THR A 536 -23.32 16.78 31.68
N GLN A 537 -24.01 17.20 32.76
CA GLN A 537 -24.96 18.32 32.67
C GLN A 537 -24.30 19.60 32.14
N VAL A 538 -23.06 19.91 32.56
CA VAL A 538 -22.30 21.08 32.08
C VAL A 538 -22.11 21.03 30.57
N THR A 539 -21.75 19.88 30.00
CA THR A 539 -21.65 19.70 28.54
C THR A 539 -23.00 19.88 27.85
N LEU A 540 -24.04 19.25 28.39
CA LEU A 540 -25.38 19.27 27.83
C LEU A 540 -25.95 20.70 27.81
N ALA A 541 -25.89 21.40 28.94
CA ALA A 541 -26.38 22.76 29.11
C ALA A 541 -25.57 23.78 28.31
N SER A 542 -24.24 23.76 28.38
CA SER A 542 -23.39 24.71 27.63
C SER A 542 -23.51 24.54 26.12
N THR A 543 -23.59 23.30 25.63
CA THR A 543 -23.83 23.03 24.20
C THR A 543 -25.19 23.58 23.77
N ILE A 544 -26.25 23.31 24.54
CA ILE A 544 -27.60 23.82 24.27
C ILE A 544 -27.64 25.35 24.25
N ASP A 545 -27.08 26.00 25.27
CA ASP A 545 -27.02 27.46 25.39
C ASP A 545 -26.31 28.09 24.19
N TRP A 546 -25.19 27.50 23.75
CA TRP A 546 -24.49 27.98 22.56
C TRP A 546 -25.34 27.85 21.29
N PHE A 547 -26.08 26.75 21.11
CA PHE A 547 -26.98 26.60 19.96
C PHE A 547 -28.11 27.65 19.98
N THR A 548 -28.70 27.96 21.14
CA THR A 548 -29.86 28.87 21.23
C THR A 548 -29.50 30.35 21.35
N HIS A 549 -28.41 30.72 22.02
CA HIS A 549 -28.07 32.12 22.34
C HIS A 549 -26.85 32.66 21.61
N PHE A 550 -25.88 31.82 21.22
CA PHE A 550 -24.69 32.26 20.49
C PHE A 550 -24.80 32.01 18.98
N LEU A 551 -25.24 30.83 18.56
CA LEU A 551 -25.40 30.49 17.15
C LEU A 551 -26.65 31.14 16.54
N ALA A 552 -27.80 31.07 17.22
CA ALA A 552 -29.10 31.51 16.68
C ALA A 552 -30.03 32.21 17.70
N PRO A 553 -29.60 33.28 18.40
CA PRO A 553 -30.43 34.07 19.34
C PRO A 553 -31.66 34.72 18.69
N LYS A 554 -31.70 34.78 17.36
CA LYS A 554 -32.87 35.11 16.53
C LYS A 554 -32.88 34.15 15.34
N PRO A 555 -34.04 33.93 14.69
CA PRO A 555 -34.10 33.11 13.47
C PRO A 555 -33.06 33.57 12.44
N LEU A 556 -32.23 32.64 11.97
CA LEU A 556 -31.20 32.92 10.98
C LEU A 556 -31.85 33.08 9.61
N ILE A 557 -31.50 34.14 8.88
CA ILE A 557 -32.09 34.48 7.59
C ILE A 557 -30.99 34.43 6.51
N TYR A 558 -31.31 33.80 5.38
CA TYR A 558 -30.49 33.86 4.16
C TYR A 558 -31.34 34.32 2.96
N PRO A 559 -30.82 35.19 2.08
CA PRO A 559 -29.60 35.99 2.24
C PRO A 559 -29.70 36.96 3.43
N ALA A 560 -28.56 37.33 4.02
CA ALA A 560 -28.53 38.30 5.11
C ALA A 560 -28.79 39.72 4.59
N THR A 561 -29.62 40.48 5.30
CA THR A 561 -29.89 41.90 5.01
C THR A 561 -28.64 42.76 5.25
N ALA A 562 -28.38 43.72 4.35
CA ALA A 562 -27.12 44.48 4.30
C ALA A 562 -26.73 45.21 5.59
N ASP A 563 -27.69 45.57 6.46
CA ASP A 563 -27.43 46.22 7.75
C ASP A 563 -26.74 45.28 8.78
N ILE A 564 -26.72 43.96 8.54
CA ILE A 564 -26.04 42.98 9.38
C ILE A 564 -24.76 42.53 8.66
N GLY A 565 -23.65 43.24 8.90
CA GLY A 565 -22.39 43.11 8.17
C GLY A 565 -21.68 41.74 8.19
N TYR A 566 -22.24 40.73 8.87
CA TYR A 566 -21.80 39.34 8.83
C TYR A 566 -23.02 38.41 8.84
N GLY A 567 -23.31 37.74 7.72
CA GLY A 567 -24.31 36.68 7.68
C GLY A 567 -23.78 35.40 8.34
N ASN A 568 -24.62 34.73 9.16
CA ASN A 568 -24.20 33.48 9.81
C ASN A 568 -23.89 32.41 8.73
N PRO A 569 -22.67 31.81 8.71
CA PRO A 569 -22.27 30.86 7.67
C PRO A 569 -23.14 29.59 7.65
N VAL A 570 -23.71 29.17 8.79
CA VAL A 570 -24.63 28.04 8.88
C VAL A 570 -25.91 28.29 8.10
N ALA A 571 -26.43 29.53 8.11
CA ALA A 571 -27.62 29.89 7.32
C ALA A 571 -27.35 29.76 5.81
N GLY A 572 -26.17 30.21 5.35
CA GLY A 572 -25.73 30.06 3.97
C GLY A 572 -25.43 28.61 3.59
N ALA A 573 -24.90 27.80 4.51
CA ALA A 573 -24.66 26.38 4.29
C ALA A 573 -25.96 25.58 4.14
N ILE A 574 -26.94 25.82 5.02
CA ILE A 574 -28.29 25.24 4.96
C ILE A 574 -28.99 25.64 3.66
N ALA A 575 -29.00 26.95 3.32
CA ALA A 575 -29.62 27.47 2.10
C ALA A 575 -28.98 26.94 0.80
N LYS A 576 -27.67 26.66 0.82
CA LYS A 576 -26.91 26.06 -0.30
C LYS A 576 -26.80 24.54 -0.20
N SER A 577 -27.66 23.87 0.57
CA SER A 577 -27.69 22.42 0.63
C SER A 577 -28.70 21.83 -0.37
N THR A 578 -28.28 20.78 -1.08
CA THR A 578 -29.15 19.95 -1.92
C THR A 578 -29.81 18.82 -1.14
N ASN A 579 -29.32 18.51 0.07
CA ASN A 579 -29.88 17.49 0.95
C ASN A 579 -29.51 17.83 2.41
N LEU A 580 -30.50 18.29 3.18
CA LEU A 580 -30.31 18.66 4.58
C LEU A 580 -29.98 17.46 5.46
N ASP A 581 -30.53 16.28 5.21
CA ASP A 581 -30.23 15.07 6.00
C ASP A 581 -28.75 14.70 5.91
N MET A 582 -28.15 14.69 4.71
CA MET A 582 -26.71 14.52 4.55
C MET A 582 -25.90 15.65 5.23
N THR A 583 -26.43 16.87 5.28
CA THR A 583 -25.75 18.03 5.89
C THR A 583 -25.72 17.91 7.41
N PHE A 584 -26.85 17.57 8.03
CA PHE A 584 -26.92 17.32 9.47
C PHE A 584 -26.19 16.03 9.88
N ASN A 585 -26.10 15.03 8.99
CA ASN A 585 -25.22 13.87 9.18
C ASN A 585 -23.73 14.26 9.16
N ASN A 586 -23.29 15.21 8.33
CA ASN A 586 -21.91 15.71 8.39
C ASN A 586 -21.62 16.45 9.70
N VAL A 587 -22.55 17.28 10.19
CA VAL A 587 -22.46 17.90 11.53
C VAL A 587 -22.39 16.84 12.63
N ALA A 588 -23.26 15.84 12.60
CA ALA A 588 -23.27 14.74 13.56
C ALA A 588 -21.97 13.92 13.53
N ARG A 589 -21.39 13.67 12.34
CA ARG A 589 -20.08 13.02 12.17
C ARG A 589 -18.93 13.86 12.70
N SER A 590 -18.88 15.16 12.38
CA SER A 590 -17.83 16.05 12.86
C SER A 590 -17.82 16.15 14.39
N MET A 591 -19.00 16.34 15.00
CA MET A 591 -19.15 16.27 16.47
C MET A 591 -18.71 14.91 17.02
N THR A 592 -19.13 13.80 16.39
CA THR A 592 -18.74 12.44 16.82
C THR A 592 -17.22 12.21 16.75
N ALA A 593 -16.56 12.67 15.68
CA ALA A 593 -15.12 12.57 15.51
C ALA A 593 -14.39 13.35 16.62
N TRP A 594 -14.84 14.56 16.91
CA TRP A 594 -14.27 15.38 18.00
C TRP A 594 -14.49 14.76 19.39
N ILE A 595 -15.67 14.22 19.67
CA ILE A 595 -15.98 13.52 20.93
C ILE A 595 -15.05 12.31 21.12
N ARG A 596 -14.85 11.52 20.05
CA ARG A 596 -13.91 10.39 20.05
C ARG A 596 -12.45 10.84 20.17
N GLU A 597 -12.07 12.01 19.63
CA GLU A 597 -10.70 12.52 19.74
C GLU A 597 -10.37 13.05 21.14
N ASN A 598 -11.19 13.97 21.67
CA ASN A 598 -10.91 14.69 22.92
C ASN A 598 -11.09 13.81 24.16
N GLN A 599 -12.20 13.07 24.25
CA GLN A 599 -12.56 12.25 25.42
C GLN A 599 -12.64 10.74 25.07
N GLY A 600 -11.82 10.31 24.10
CA GLY A 600 -11.72 8.92 23.69
C GLY A 600 -10.70 8.11 24.48
N ILE A 601 -11.10 6.90 24.88
CA ILE A 601 -10.21 5.85 25.34
C ILE A 601 -9.62 5.14 24.10
N TRP A 602 -8.33 4.83 24.17
CA TRP A 602 -7.67 3.96 23.19
C TRP A 602 -8.07 2.51 23.43
N LEU A 603 -8.99 1.99 22.62
CA LEU A 603 -9.23 0.56 22.49
C LEU A 603 -7.99 -0.06 21.84
N MET A 604 -7.51 -1.19 22.37
CA MET A 604 -6.34 -1.90 21.84
C MET A 604 -6.78 -3.25 21.29
N GLU A 605 -6.48 -3.50 20.02
CA GLU A 605 -6.75 -4.78 19.37
C GLU A 605 -5.49 -5.63 19.18
N SER A 606 -5.70 -6.94 19.24
CA SER A 606 -4.71 -8.01 19.12
C SER A 606 -4.48 -8.48 17.68
N SER A 607 -5.48 -8.37 16.79
CA SER A 607 -5.41 -8.85 15.39
C SER A 607 -4.82 -7.81 14.43
N THR A 608 -3.49 -7.79 14.31
CA THR A 608 -2.79 -7.09 13.21
C THR A 608 -2.29 -8.09 12.17
N LYS A 609 -2.44 -7.76 10.88
CA LYS A 609 -1.86 -8.53 9.78
C LYS A 609 -0.56 -7.89 9.34
N LYS A 610 0.48 -8.68 9.11
CA LYS A 610 1.77 -8.22 8.56
C LYS A 610 2.15 -8.99 7.31
N TRP A 611 2.64 -8.26 6.31
CA TRP A 611 3.31 -8.84 5.16
C TRP A 611 4.67 -9.43 5.56
N GLU A 612 4.84 -10.72 5.32
CA GLU A 612 6.09 -11.44 5.53
C GLU A 612 6.56 -12.08 4.22
N PHE A 613 7.74 -11.68 3.75
CA PHE A 613 8.42 -12.32 2.63
C PHE A 613 9.04 -13.64 3.08
N ARG A 614 8.78 -14.70 2.32
CA ARG A 614 9.30 -16.06 2.52
C ARG A 614 10.01 -16.53 1.26
N PHE A 615 11.06 -17.33 1.44
CA PHE A 615 11.69 -18.01 0.32
C PHE A 615 10.74 -19.07 -0.23
N CYS A 616 10.61 -19.12 -1.55
CA CYS A 616 9.83 -20.11 -2.29
C CYS A 616 10.77 -20.78 -3.29
N ILE A 617 10.92 -22.09 -3.22
CA ILE A 617 11.94 -22.80 -4.01
C ILE A 617 11.30 -23.49 -5.21
N ARG A 618 11.70 -23.04 -6.39
CA ARG A 618 11.21 -23.54 -7.68
C ARG A 618 11.98 -24.80 -8.07
N TRP A 619 11.72 -25.89 -7.32
CA TRP A 619 12.33 -27.21 -7.48
C TRP A 619 12.47 -27.72 -8.93
N PRO A 620 11.56 -27.47 -9.89
CA PRO A 620 11.76 -27.86 -11.29
C PRO A 620 13.06 -27.35 -11.93
N PHE A 621 13.56 -26.16 -11.56
CA PHE A 621 14.81 -25.61 -12.13
C PHE A 621 16.08 -26.32 -11.63
N VAL A 622 16.00 -27.05 -10.51
CA VAL A 622 17.08 -27.89 -9.96
C VAL A 622 17.47 -29.04 -10.91
N THR A 623 16.54 -29.46 -11.76
CA THR A 623 16.71 -30.61 -12.67
C THR A 623 17.88 -30.44 -13.63
N VAL A 624 18.10 -29.24 -14.18
CA VAL A 624 19.16 -28.99 -15.17
C VAL A 624 20.56 -29.07 -14.53
N PRO A 625 20.87 -28.38 -13.41
CA PRO A 625 22.14 -28.55 -12.70
C PRO A 625 22.46 -30.01 -12.33
N VAL A 626 21.47 -30.77 -11.84
CA VAL A 626 21.65 -32.18 -11.46
C VAL A 626 21.87 -33.06 -12.70
N ALA A 627 21.12 -32.86 -13.78
CA ALA A 627 21.29 -33.61 -15.03
C ALA A 627 22.67 -33.34 -15.67
N VAL A 628 23.13 -32.08 -15.67
CA VAL A 628 24.47 -31.69 -16.12
C VAL A 628 25.55 -32.39 -15.28
N MET A 629 25.43 -32.39 -13.95
CA MET A 629 26.38 -33.06 -13.06
C MET A 629 26.47 -34.57 -13.36
N VAL A 630 25.33 -35.25 -13.45
CA VAL A 630 25.27 -36.70 -13.70
C VAL A 630 25.82 -37.04 -15.09
N ALA A 631 25.44 -36.30 -16.14
CA ALA A 631 25.96 -36.50 -17.48
C ALA A 631 27.49 -36.26 -17.56
N SER A 632 28.00 -35.30 -16.80
CA SER A 632 29.43 -34.98 -16.73
C SER A 632 30.24 -36.06 -16.03
N ALA A 633 29.76 -36.57 -14.89
CA ALA A 633 30.38 -37.68 -14.17
C ALA A 633 30.36 -38.98 -14.99
N LEU A 634 29.26 -39.25 -15.70
CA LEU A 634 29.16 -40.36 -16.64
C LEU A 634 30.13 -40.21 -17.81
N TYR A 635 30.26 -39.01 -18.40
CA TYR A 635 31.20 -38.77 -19.49
C TYR A 635 32.66 -38.99 -19.04
N LEU A 636 33.07 -38.43 -17.89
CA LEU A 636 34.41 -38.64 -17.30
C LEU A 636 34.69 -40.13 -17.03
N GLY A 637 33.74 -40.87 -16.46
CA GLY A 637 33.89 -42.31 -16.23
C GLY A 637 34.04 -43.11 -17.54
N LEU A 638 33.23 -42.78 -18.54
CA LEU A 638 33.22 -43.46 -19.84
C LEU A 638 34.46 -43.12 -20.69
N THR A 639 35.00 -41.88 -20.64
CA THR A 639 36.25 -41.54 -21.35
C THR A 639 37.44 -42.22 -20.70
N ILE A 640 37.54 -42.27 -19.37
CA ILE A 640 38.59 -43.03 -18.65
C ILE A 640 38.51 -44.52 -19.02
N TRP A 641 37.31 -45.10 -19.04
CA TRP A 641 37.11 -46.51 -19.44
C TRP A 641 37.51 -46.76 -20.91
N GLN A 642 37.00 -45.95 -21.85
CA GLN A 642 37.29 -46.10 -23.28
C GLN A 642 38.79 -45.96 -23.59
N THR A 643 39.46 -44.98 -22.99
CA THR A 643 40.90 -44.74 -23.15
C THR A 643 41.71 -45.99 -22.76
N ARG A 644 41.35 -46.61 -21.63
CA ARG A 644 41.96 -47.86 -21.16
C ARG A 644 41.65 -49.06 -22.06
N MET A 645 40.42 -49.17 -22.56
CA MET A 645 39.99 -50.27 -23.45
C MET A 645 40.69 -50.24 -24.81
N TYR A 646 41.10 -49.06 -25.29
CA TYR A 646 41.84 -48.92 -26.56
C TYR A 646 43.37 -48.89 -26.38
N GLY A 647 43.88 -48.91 -25.15
CA GLY A 647 45.32 -48.89 -24.87
C GLY A 647 46.03 -47.57 -25.20
N VAL A 648 45.28 -46.48 -25.38
CA VAL A 648 45.82 -45.15 -25.72
C VAL A 648 46.32 -44.46 -24.45
N ASP A 649 47.51 -43.87 -24.47
CA ASP A 649 48.01 -43.07 -23.34
C ASP A 649 47.15 -41.78 -23.16
N PRO A 650 47.02 -41.26 -21.93
CA PRO A 650 46.13 -40.14 -21.61
C PRO A 650 46.73 -38.78 -21.98
N TRP A 651 46.88 -38.54 -23.29
CA TRP A 651 47.43 -37.32 -23.90
C TRP A 651 46.55 -36.08 -23.77
N LYS A 652 45.22 -36.22 -23.67
CA LYS A 652 44.26 -35.12 -23.47
C LYS A 652 44.48 -33.97 -24.47
N GLU A 653 44.83 -32.77 -23.98
CA GLU A 653 45.17 -31.57 -24.76
C GLU A 653 46.67 -31.23 -24.73
N ASP A 654 47.54 -32.17 -24.35
CA ASP A 654 48.98 -31.91 -24.28
C ASP A 654 49.57 -31.56 -25.66
N ALA A 655 50.11 -30.34 -25.75
CA ALA A 655 50.79 -29.85 -26.95
C ALA A 655 52.03 -30.67 -27.29
N LEU A 656 52.72 -31.26 -26.31
CA LEU A 656 53.85 -32.16 -26.55
C LEU A 656 53.40 -33.45 -27.21
N ALA A 657 52.27 -34.03 -26.77
CA ALA A 657 51.67 -35.19 -27.43
C ALA A 657 51.17 -34.84 -28.85
N ALA A 658 50.59 -33.66 -29.05
CA ALA A 658 50.18 -33.19 -30.39
C ALA A 658 51.37 -33.00 -31.36
N ILE A 659 52.55 -32.67 -30.86
CA ILE A 659 53.79 -32.55 -31.64
C ILE A 659 54.43 -33.94 -31.89
N ALA A 660 54.53 -34.76 -30.84
CA ALA A 660 55.18 -36.08 -30.88
C ALA A 660 54.36 -37.15 -31.63
N HIS A 661 53.03 -37.06 -31.57
CA HIS A 661 52.08 -38.00 -32.19
C HIS A 661 51.22 -37.33 -33.26
N GLY A 662 51.73 -36.23 -33.85
CA GLY A 662 51.10 -35.51 -34.95
C GLY A 662 51.11 -36.29 -36.27
N LEU A 663 50.82 -35.59 -37.38
CA LEU A 663 50.84 -36.20 -38.71
C LEU A 663 52.22 -36.74 -39.09
N ASP A 664 52.27 -37.78 -39.91
CA ASP A 664 53.52 -38.28 -40.49
C ASP A 664 54.21 -37.24 -41.40
N GLN A 665 55.49 -37.48 -41.72
CA GLN A 665 56.33 -36.53 -42.46
C GLN A 665 55.89 -36.32 -43.93
N GLU A 666 55.26 -37.30 -44.58
CA GLU A 666 54.74 -37.18 -45.95
C GLU A 666 53.45 -36.34 -45.96
N SER A 667 52.55 -36.62 -45.02
CA SER A 667 51.29 -35.89 -44.84
C SER A 667 51.50 -34.44 -44.40
N LYS A 668 52.49 -34.20 -43.53
CA LYS A 668 52.99 -32.84 -43.23
C LYS A 668 53.44 -32.13 -44.50
N ALA A 669 54.21 -32.78 -45.38
CA ALA A 669 54.67 -32.18 -46.63
C ALA A 669 53.50 -31.85 -47.59
N LYS A 670 52.53 -32.76 -47.75
CA LYS A 670 51.31 -32.54 -48.55
C LYS A 670 50.54 -31.29 -48.07
N ILE A 671 50.32 -31.14 -46.76
CA ILE A 671 49.61 -29.98 -46.19
C ILE A 671 50.41 -28.68 -46.37
N CYS A 672 51.73 -28.69 -46.09
CA CYS A 672 52.60 -27.53 -46.29
C CYS A 672 52.67 -27.09 -47.77
N GLN A 673 52.57 -28.02 -48.72
CA GLN A 673 52.50 -27.70 -50.15
C GLN A 673 51.15 -27.07 -50.51
N ALA A 674 50.03 -27.63 -50.03
CA ALA A 674 48.70 -27.05 -50.25
C ALA A 674 48.53 -25.66 -49.62
N GLU A 675 49.16 -25.41 -48.46
CA GLU A 675 49.14 -24.11 -47.79
C GLU A 675 49.80 -23.00 -48.63
N ARG A 676 50.90 -23.30 -49.35
CA ARG A 676 51.55 -22.36 -50.28
C ARG A 676 50.66 -21.97 -51.47
N VAL A 677 49.60 -22.74 -51.76
CA VAL A 677 48.63 -22.48 -52.84
C VAL A 677 47.30 -21.96 -52.27
N GLY A 678 47.19 -21.79 -50.94
CA GLY A 678 45.96 -21.37 -50.24
C GLY A 678 44.92 -22.49 -50.04
N LEU A 679 45.06 -23.63 -50.71
CA LEU A 679 44.09 -24.74 -50.72
C LEU A 679 44.20 -25.68 -49.49
N ARG A 680 44.76 -25.19 -48.37
CA ARG A 680 45.06 -25.99 -47.17
C ARG A 680 43.83 -26.73 -46.61
N ASN A 681 42.67 -26.08 -46.61
CA ASN A 681 41.43 -26.66 -46.08
C ASN A 681 40.89 -27.76 -47.00
N GLU A 682 41.09 -27.64 -48.32
CA GLU A 682 40.63 -28.63 -49.31
C GLU A 682 41.49 -29.90 -49.24
N ALA A 683 42.82 -29.74 -49.16
CA ALA A 683 43.74 -30.86 -48.93
C ALA A 683 43.44 -31.60 -47.61
N ALA A 684 43.09 -30.87 -46.55
CA ALA A 684 42.68 -31.44 -45.26
C ALA A 684 41.27 -32.07 -45.24
N MET A 685 40.49 -31.89 -46.31
CA MET A 685 39.13 -32.43 -46.47
C MET A 685 39.09 -33.71 -47.33
N GLY A 686 40.24 -34.15 -47.86
CA GLY A 686 40.40 -35.44 -48.56
C GLY A 686 41.43 -36.40 -47.94
N MET A 687 42.20 -35.94 -46.94
CA MET A 687 43.22 -36.70 -46.22
C MET A 687 42.60 -37.41 -45.01
N LYS A 688 42.62 -38.75 -45.00
CA LYS A 688 42.04 -39.57 -43.93
C LYS A 688 43.14 -40.12 -43.03
N VAL A 689 43.19 -39.69 -41.78
CA VAL A 689 44.24 -40.13 -40.85
C VAL A 689 43.76 -41.23 -39.91
N THR A 690 44.70 -42.10 -39.53
CA THR A 690 44.57 -43.04 -38.41
C THR A 690 45.78 -42.95 -37.49
N LEU A 691 45.58 -43.22 -36.21
CA LEU A 691 46.68 -43.39 -35.27
C LEU A 691 47.30 -44.79 -35.51
N ARG A 692 48.50 -44.85 -36.07
CA ARG A 692 49.21 -46.12 -36.36
C ARG A 692 50.62 -46.08 -35.79
N GLN A 693 51.13 -47.24 -35.38
CA GLN A 693 52.52 -47.38 -34.92
C GLN A 693 53.46 -47.52 -36.12
N GLY A 694 54.47 -46.66 -36.19
CA GLY A 694 55.51 -46.66 -37.22
C GLY A 694 56.58 -47.72 -36.97
N MET A 695 57.45 -47.94 -37.97
CA MET A 695 58.46 -49.01 -37.97
C MET A 695 59.47 -48.97 -36.81
N TYR A 696 59.62 -47.83 -36.14
CA TYR A 696 60.52 -47.63 -35.00
C TYR A 696 59.81 -47.58 -33.64
N GLY A 697 58.51 -47.93 -33.59
CA GLY A 697 57.71 -47.98 -32.37
C GLY A 697 57.03 -46.66 -31.98
N GLU A 698 57.40 -45.55 -32.64
CA GLU A 698 56.73 -44.25 -32.55
C GLU A 698 55.28 -44.34 -33.05
N VAL A 699 54.37 -43.57 -32.46
CA VAL A 699 52.94 -43.56 -32.83
C VAL A 699 52.62 -42.24 -33.53
N GLU A 700 52.04 -42.29 -34.72
CA GLU A 700 51.79 -41.13 -35.59
C GLU A 700 50.37 -41.15 -36.16
N LEU A 701 49.85 -39.97 -36.56
CA LEU A 701 48.67 -39.87 -37.43
C LEU A 701 49.09 -40.04 -38.89
N ARG A 702 48.76 -41.19 -39.49
CA ARG A 702 49.15 -41.55 -40.86
C ARG A 702 47.98 -41.45 -41.83
N ASP A 703 48.21 -40.81 -42.97
CA ASP A 703 47.27 -40.76 -44.11
C ASP A 703 47.05 -42.16 -44.67
N VAL A 704 45.81 -42.64 -44.61
CA VAL A 704 45.37 -43.89 -45.21
C VAL A 704 45.01 -43.58 -46.65
N GLY A 705 46.07 -43.48 -47.46
CA GLY A 705 45.96 -43.22 -48.89
C GLY A 705 45.04 -44.22 -49.58
N LYS A 706 44.41 -43.79 -50.67
CA LYS A 706 43.57 -44.66 -51.49
C LYS A 706 44.44 -45.75 -52.13
N GLU A 707 44.39 -46.96 -51.57
CA GLU A 707 44.55 -48.17 -52.38
C GLU A 707 43.47 -48.15 -53.48
N GLY A 708 43.87 -48.53 -54.70
CA GLY A 708 43.14 -48.26 -55.95
C GLY A 708 42.02 -49.24 -56.27
#